data_AF-A0A521I5B3-F1
#
_entry.id   AF-A0A521I5B3-F1
#
_cell.length_a   1.000
_cell.length_b   1.000
_cell.length_c   1.000
_cell.angle_alpha   90.00
_cell.angle_beta   90.00
_cell.angle_gamma   90.00
#
_symmetry.space_group_name_H-M   'P 1'
#
loop_
_entity.id
_entity.type
_entity.pdbx_description
1 polymer ?
#
loop_
_entity_poly.entity_id
_entity_poly.type
_entity_poly.pdbx_seq_one_letter_code
_entity_poly.pdbx_strand_id
1 'polypeptide(L)'
;MKRILEFVLLCGIALILLTRAQTILAFSIVVDTTAQEVPFVTNGNCTLGEAIAASEMDTAVDGCAAGSGADVITVPAGLYQVGNWTSISPYSEYAFPYVSHMLTIVGAGADQTILEAVPTANQNLAFFDISAGNLTLQGMTMRSATGDYGGAFNNRAILALQDMVLTNNHANSGGVVWNSGALTIANSILYDNSARMNGGGAVTNVLDGSLTILDSTIYSNTTTGYGGGIYHDSTGNATLTNVAVYSNTATLGGGINFNSRAKLTISHSAIHSNSAGYGAGISAGSGTIVIDTSQIYDNHANHPSGNSLAGGILNGGTMTITRSTIANNSAYYNAGIYNAQNGTSGYLYVGESAILNNSASEGAGVANGSGSYAEFVNVTLSGNHAIVDSAAIINTGTFSLSNSTIANNTAPHYGAIYNQSGTIQLRNTIVGENPSDQSCYGTITSDGYNLDRGNSCGFTNTGDSVNTDPQLGVLQNNGGDTETLALASNSPAIDAGSNAFCPATDQRGATRPIDGDNDANAVCDMGAFEYAGVAPTGVPTLTPFPTFTPTQTPQFTYTPTRTRTPTATFTPSNTPTPTQTPRGPIAFYVATNGSDGNDCLTPAAACASVNGALAKSNMQTGDTIKVAVGTYFGSDAQVVLVNKSVNLSGGWDASFDAQSGHATFDGQNARRGITIQSGKTTIIDHVIVQNGYMNASGGGIYNDGGTVTLNSSIVQNNAANLGGGGITTLGSMTINDSSIQANRAGQAGYSGGSGGGGIYLFSGALVVNRSLVRDNTILGSFAGSGIYAHGTLTLNNSTLAQNHGAQTDAALSVFLSTVTLENTTISGNEKYGVQFKGGTFTLRNTLLADNATADCYIYSGYSGTFSSLGYNLVENKSNCAFGDNDILNTDPQLGALQDNGGLTYTQALSSNSPAIDAGDPANCPATDQRGVTRPLDGNGDGNAVCDIGAYEADAVPTVTPTNTPPATACPVPTAAPALFKPLNNANLNKTAAKLQWNIVPCATRYQVVVRQDSKKGAEIVNKMVTGQSNKIKNLLRNHRYYWRVRACNDAQCGPWANWRNFRVQ
;
A
#
# COMPACT_ATOMS: atom_id res chain seq x y z
N MET A 1 -14.73 34.05 -17.31
CA MET A 1 -13.54 34.68 -17.93
C MET A 1 -12.22 34.20 -17.33
N LYS A 2 -11.88 34.45 -16.05
CA LYS A 2 -10.61 33.96 -15.43
C LYS A 2 -10.26 32.49 -15.76
N ARG A 3 -11.17 31.55 -15.46
CA ARG A 3 -11.00 30.11 -15.76
C ARG A 3 -10.72 29.76 -17.24
N ILE A 4 -11.08 30.63 -18.20
CA ILE A 4 -10.74 30.44 -19.62
C ILE A 4 -9.31 30.96 -19.90
N LEU A 5 -8.91 32.05 -19.25
CA LEU A 5 -7.55 32.59 -19.36
C LEU A 5 -6.51 31.65 -18.70
N GLU A 6 -6.88 31.02 -17.58
CA GLU A 6 -6.07 30.01 -16.89
C GLU A 6 -5.93 28.72 -17.74
N PHE A 7 -7.01 28.24 -18.39
CA PHE A 7 -6.94 27.10 -19.30
C PHE A 7 -6.06 27.38 -20.54
N VAL A 8 -6.16 28.59 -21.09
CA VAL A 8 -5.28 29.07 -22.17
C VAL A 8 -3.81 29.21 -21.70
N LEU A 9 -3.56 29.44 -20.41
CA LEU A 9 -2.21 29.51 -19.87
C LEU A 9 -1.58 28.11 -19.67
N LEU A 10 -2.34 27.12 -19.17
CA LEU A 10 -1.86 25.74 -19.06
C LEU A 10 -1.65 25.09 -20.44
N CYS A 11 -2.62 25.20 -21.35
CA CYS A 11 -2.42 24.78 -22.74
C CYS A 11 -1.30 25.59 -23.42
N GLY A 12 -1.11 26.85 -23.05
CA GLY A 12 -0.02 27.69 -23.51
C GLY A 12 1.36 27.14 -23.15
N ILE A 13 1.56 26.64 -21.92
CA ILE A 13 2.85 26.07 -21.49
C ILE A 13 3.15 24.75 -22.23
N ALA A 14 2.14 23.89 -22.40
CA ALA A 14 2.28 22.67 -23.21
C ALA A 14 2.58 22.98 -24.70
N LEU A 15 2.02 24.06 -25.24
CA LEU A 15 2.22 24.46 -26.63
C LEU A 15 3.55 25.23 -26.86
N ILE A 16 4.07 25.91 -25.84
CA ILE A 16 5.37 26.63 -25.89
C ILE A 16 6.54 25.67 -26.15
N LEU A 17 6.46 24.41 -25.70
CA LEU A 17 7.43 23.36 -26.04
C LEU A 17 7.30 22.83 -27.49
N LEU A 18 6.21 23.15 -28.20
CA LEU A 18 5.94 22.66 -29.56
C LEU A 18 6.00 23.74 -30.65
N THR A 19 6.06 25.04 -30.32
CA THR A 19 6.01 26.12 -31.32
C THR A 19 7.20 27.10 -31.29
N ARG A 20 8.44 26.59 -31.28
CA ARG A 20 9.58 27.26 -31.95
C ARG A 20 10.83 26.43 -32.27
N ALA A 21 10.79 25.10 -32.15
CA ALA A 21 11.78 24.27 -32.80
C ALA A 21 11.75 24.52 -34.32
N GLN A 22 12.82 25.07 -34.88
CA GLN A 22 13.06 24.92 -36.31
C GLN A 22 13.26 23.42 -36.58
N THR A 23 12.74 22.91 -37.69
CA THR A 23 13.03 21.54 -38.15
C THR A 23 14.46 21.48 -38.70
N ILE A 24 15.43 21.61 -37.80
CA ILE A 24 16.77 21.09 -38.00
C ILE A 24 16.61 19.57 -38.05
N LEU A 25 17.10 18.95 -39.13
CA LEU A 25 17.15 17.50 -39.23
C LEU A 25 18.29 17.03 -38.31
N ALA A 26 17.96 16.75 -37.05
CA ALA A 26 18.88 16.17 -36.09
C ALA A 26 19.49 14.90 -36.70
N PHE A 27 20.82 14.78 -36.67
CA PHE A 27 21.48 13.63 -37.27
C PHE A 27 21.28 12.42 -36.34
N SER A 28 21.08 11.23 -36.94
CA SER A 28 20.82 10.03 -36.16
C SER A 28 21.99 9.08 -36.23
N ILE A 29 22.57 8.81 -35.06
CA ILE A 29 23.64 7.83 -34.87
C ILE A 29 22.99 6.59 -34.26
N VAL A 30 23.24 5.41 -34.83
CA VAL A 30 22.66 4.15 -34.36
C VAL A 30 23.75 3.28 -33.77
N VAL A 31 23.60 2.91 -32.51
CA VAL A 31 24.50 1.99 -31.80
C VAL A 31 24.25 0.57 -32.33
N ASP A 32 25.28 -0.11 -32.85
CA ASP A 32 25.15 -1.44 -33.47
C ASP A 32 25.57 -2.60 -32.56
N THR A 33 26.30 -2.31 -31.48
CA THR A 33 26.87 -3.30 -30.56
C THR A 33 26.50 -3.00 -29.11
N THR A 34 26.28 -4.06 -28.31
CA THR A 34 26.08 -3.93 -26.86
C THR A 34 27.39 -3.96 -26.06
N ALA A 35 28.53 -3.96 -26.75
CA ALA A 35 29.83 -3.77 -26.14
C ALA A 35 30.04 -2.30 -25.72
N GLN A 36 30.99 -2.09 -24.80
CA GLN A 36 31.59 -0.79 -24.53
C GLN A 36 33.10 -0.95 -24.71
N GLU A 37 33.72 -0.05 -25.46
CA GLU A 37 35.14 -0.10 -25.77
C GLU A 37 35.88 1.04 -25.08
N VAL A 38 36.78 0.66 -24.16
CA VAL A 38 37.55 1.61 -23.36
C VAL A 38 38.99 1.10 -23.20
N PRO A 39 40.01 1.79 -23.77
CA PRO A 39 39.89 2.87 -24.76
C PRO A 39 39.24 2.37 -26.07
N PHE A 40 38.83 3.29 -26.94
CA PHE A 40 38.35 3.00 -28.30
C PHE A 40 39.31 2.06 -29.06
N VAL A 41 38.78 1.09 -29.80
CA VAL A 41 39.60 0.16 -30.60
C VAL A 41 39.04 0.09 -32.02
N THR A 42 39.67 0.80 -32.97
CA THR A 42 39.21 0.88 -34.37
C THR A 42 38.96 -0.50 -34.99
N ASN A 43 37.71 -0.92 -35.10
CA ASN A 43 37.28 -2.24 -35.54
C ASN A 43 36.02 -2.24 -36.43
N GLY A 44 35.29 -1.11 -36.50
CA GLY A 44 34.16 -0.88 -37.38
C GLY A 44 32.78 -0.96 -36.72
N ASN A 45 32.70 -1.22 -35.41
CA ASN A 45 31.45 -1.13 -34.65
C ASN A 45 31.14 0.33 -34.26
N CYS A 46 29.90 0.58 -33.83
CA CYS A 46 29.48 1.79 -33.16
C CYS A 46 28.95 1.46 -31.75
N THR A 47 29.81 1.56 -30.72
CA THR A 47 29.37 1.47 -29.31
C THR A 47 28.65 2.75 -28.87
N LEU A 48 27.87 2.68 -27.78
CA LEU A 48 27.22 3.86 -27.20
C LEU A 48 28.24 4.95 -26.78
N GLY A 49 29.43 4.57 -26.32
CA GLY A 49 30.48 5.52 -25.96
C GLY A 49 31.07 6.25 -27.18
N GLU A 50 31.20 5.54 -28.31
CA GLU A 50 31.65 6.11 -29.58
C GLU A 50 30.58 6.99 -30.20
N ALA A 51 29.30 6.62 -30.09
CA ALA A 51 28.18 7.42 -30.57
C ALA A 51 28.11 8.78 -29.86
N ILE A 52 28.27 8.80 -28.52
CA ILE A 52 28.35 10.03 -27.73
C ILE A 52 29.56 10.87 -28.17
N ALA A 53 30.73 10.27 -28.35
CA ALA A 53 31.91 10.97 -28.80
C ALA A 53 31.79 11.51 -30.25
N ALA A 54 31.07 10.82 -31.13
CA ALA A 54 30.84 11.25 -32.50
C ALA A 54 29.85 12.43 -32.61
N SER A 55 28.88 12.52 -31.69
CA SER A 55 28.06 13.73 -31.52
C SER A 55 28.86 14.90 -30.92
N GLU A 56 29.60 14.68 -29.82
CA GLU A 56 30.38 15.76 -29.16
C GLU A 56 31.55 16.32 -29.99
N MET A 57 31.91 15.68 -31.11
CA MET A 57 32.97 16.14 -32.02
C MET A 57 32.47 16.60 -33.40
N ASP A 58 31.19 16.44 -33.74
CA ASP A 58 30.67 16.57 -35.13
C ASP A 58 31.50 15.76 -36.17
N THR A 59 32.10 14.63 -35.76
CA THR A 59 32.96 13.78 -36.61
C THR A 59 32.77 12.30 -36.33
N ALA A 60 32.90 11.46 -37.36
CA ALA A 60 32.76 10.01 -37.22
C ALA A 60 33.83 9.40 -36.30
N VAL A 61 33.41 8.48 -35.43
CA VAL A 61 34.26 7.75 -34.47
C VAL A 61 34.07 6.25 -34.68
N ASP A 62 35.12 5.61 -35.18
CA ASP A 62 35.11 4.23 -35.68
C ASP A 62 33.93 3.92 -36.62
N GLY A 63 32.99 3.03 -36.25
CA GLY A 63 31.79 2.75 -37.04
C GLY A 63 30.66 3.78 -36.87
N CYS A 64 30.73 4.66 -35.86
CA CYS A 64 29.70 5.68 -35.65
C CYS A 64 29.81 6.81 -36.68
N ALA A 65 28.68 7.13 -37.32
CA ALA A 65 28.56 8.31 -38.17
C ALA A 65 28.79 9.62 -37.37
N ALA A 66 29.23 10.66 -38.06
CA ALA A 66 29.39 11.99 -37.47
C ALA A 66 28.05 12.58 -37.01
N GLY A 67 28.06 13.30 -35.89
CA GLY A 67 26.97 14.19 -35.47
C GLY A 67 26.86 15.47 -36.30
N SER A 68 25.85 16.28 -36.01
CA SER A 68 25.77 17.67 -36.48
C SER A 68 24.98 18.58 -35.53
N GLY A 69 25.61 18.99 -34.43
CA GLY A 69 25.24 20.08 -33.53
C GLY A 69 24.04 19.86 -32.60
N ALA A 70 23.06 19.04 -32.99
CA ALA A 70 22.00 18.54 -32.13
C ALA A 70 21.56 17.15 -32.61
N ASP A 71 21.91 16.11 -31.86
CA ASP A 71 21.90 14.73 -32.35
C ASP A 71 20.96 13.80 -31.58
N VAL A 72 20.57 12.71 -32.26
CA VAL A 72 19.73 11.63 -31.70
C VAL A 72 20.46 10.30 -31.81
N ILE A 73 20.97 9.80 -30.68
CA ILE A 73 21.54 8.46 -30.58
C ILE A 73 20.41 7.45 -30.36
N THR A 74 20.25 6.50 -31.28
CA THR A 74 19.34 5.36 -31.10
C THR A 74 20.10 4.17 -30.53
N VAL A 75 19.59 3.60 -29.44
CA VAL A 75 20.16 2.48 -28.70
C VAL A 75 19.20 1.28 -28.80
N PRO A 76 19.52 0.24 -29.60
CA PRO A 76 18.64 -0.93 -29.75
C PRO A 76 18.36 -1.72 -28.47
N ALA A 77 17.49 -2.72 -28.60
CA ALA A 77 17.23 -3.69 -27.54
C ALA A 77 18.52 -4.49 -27.22
N GLY A 78 18.89 -4.56 -25.95
CA GLY A 78 20.13 -5.18 -25.50
C GLY A 78 20.54 -4.80 -24.08
N LEU A 79 21.51 -5.55 -23.55
CA LEU A 79 22.17 -5.21 -22.29
C LEU A 79 23.56 -4.62 -22.55
N TYR A 80 23.70 -3.35 -22.18
CA TYR A 80 24.91 -2.56 -22.29
C TYR A 80 25.63 -2.61 -20.92
N GLN A 81 26.60 -3.51 -20.79
CA GLN A 81 27.46 -3.57 -19.60
C GLN A 81 28.55 -2.51 -19.71
N VAL A 82 28.57 -1.53 -18.80
CA VAL A 82 29.52 -0.40 -18.87
C VAL A 82 30.45 -0.31 -17.66
N GLY A 83 31.70 0.06 -17.91
CA GLY A 83 32.76 0.37 -16.97
C GLY A 83 33.24 1.83 -17.11
N ASN A 84 34.22 2.21 -16.28
CA ASN A 84 34.78 3.57 -16.21
C ASN A 84 35.42 4.02 -17.54
N TRP A 85 35.20 5.28 -17.91
CA TRP A 85 35.71 5.91 -19.13
C TRP A 85 37.16 6.42 -18.97
N THR A 86 38.15 5.74 -19.55
CA THR A 86 39.58 5.95 -19.21
C THR A 86 40.43 6.65 -20.29
N SER A 87 39.83 7.40 -21.21
CA SER A 87 40.57 8.18 -22.23
C SER A 87 41.16 9.51 -21.73
N ILE A 88 40.71 10.03 -20.58
CA ILE A 88 41.13 11.36 -20.06
C ILE A 88 41.72 11.30 -18.64
N SER A 89 41.30 10.34 -17.79
CA SER A 89 41.86 10.16 -16.45
C SER A 89 41.72 8.70 -15.96
N PRO A 90 42.74 8.13 -15.28
CA PRO A 90 42.62 6.85 -14.57
C PRO A 90 41.77 6.95 -13.29
N TYR A 91 41.28 8.16 -12.94
CA TYR A 91 40.38 8.44 -11.82
C TYR A 91 38.98 8.88 -12.29
N SER A 92 38.56 8.49 -13.51
CA SER A 92 37.21 8.77 -14.00
C SER A 92 36.16 7.98 -13.22
N GLU A 93 35.19 8.68 -12.62
CA GLU A 93 34.05 8.09 -11.88
C GLU A 93 32.81 7.87 -12.77
N TYR A 94 32.93 8.06 -14.10
CA TYR A 94 31.81 8.04 -15.03
C TYR A 94 31.99 7.03 -16.17
N ALA A 95 30.88 6.51 -16.69
CA ALA A 95 30.85 5.48 -17.74
C ALA A 95 30.99 6.06 -19.17
N PHE A 96 30.66 7.33 -19.36
CA PHE A 96 30.59 7.98 -20.67
C PHE A 96 31.36 9.32 -20.70
N PRO A 97 31.60 9.91 -21.89
CA PRO A 97 32.08 11.28 -22.02
C PRO A 97 31.18 12.31 -21.31
N TYR A 98 31.74 13.50 -21.07
CA TYR A 98 30.94 14.69 -20.75
C TYR A 98 30.05 15.06 -21.93
N VAL A 99 28.80 15.44 -21.66
CA VAL A 99 27.91 16.04 -22.65
C VAL A 99 28.08 17.56 -22.63
N SER A 100 28.10 18.22 -23.79
CA SER A 100 28.32 19.67 -23.90
C SER A 100 27.32 20.43 -24.79
N HIS A 101 26.65 19.73 -25.71
CA HIS A 101 25.65 20.30 -26.63
C HIS A 101 24.23 19.76 -26.33
N MET A 102 23.28 19.83 -27.27
CA MET A 102 21.95 19.24 -27.13
C MET A 102 21.94 17.80 -27.67
N LEU A 103 21.88 16.82 -26.77
CA LEU A 103 21.96 15.41 -27.11
C LEU A 103 20.71 14.66 -26.63
N THR A 104 20.10 13.87 -27.52
CA THR A 104 19.01 12.96 -27.19
C THR A 104 19.46 11.51 -27.36
N ILE A 105 19.18 10.65 -26.38
CA ILE A 105 19.53 9.21 -26.44
C ILE A 105 18.25 8.40 -26.18
N VAL A 106 17.83 7.61 -27.17
CA VAL A 106 16.55 6.89 -27.18
C VAL A 106 16.79 5.39 -27.21
N GLY A 107 16.27 4.68 -26.21
CA GLY A 107 16.25 3.23 -26.14
C GLY A 107 15.04 2.61 -26.86
N ALA A 108 15.07 1.29 -27.04
CA ALA A 108 13.98 0.54 -27.67
C ALA A 108 12.78 0.24 -26.74
N GLY A 109 12.82 0.71 -25.48
CA GLY A 109 11.86 0.40 -24.42
C GLY A 109 12.58 0.08 -23.11
N ALA A 110 11.99 0.43 -21.97
CA ALA A 110 12.65 0.28 -20.66
C ALA A 110 12.98 -1.17 -20.30
N ASP A 111 12.17 -2.12 -20.78
CA ASP A 111 12.35 -3.57 -20.67
C ASP A 111 13.33 -4.14 -21.73
N GLN A 112 13.51 -3.43 -22.85
CA GLN A 112 14.32 -3.86 -24.00
C GLN A 112 15.77 -3.36 -23.95
N THR A 113 15.99 -2.09 -23.60
CA THR A 113 17.31 -1.46 -23.55
C THR A 113 17.73 -1.26 -22.10
N ILE A 114 18.77 -1.96 -21.66
CA ILE A 114 19.24 -1.97 -20.27
C ILE A 114 20.70 -1.54 -20.22
N LEU A 115 20.99 -0.44 -19.54
CA LEU A 115 22.35 0.00 -19.19
C LEU A 115 22.65 -0.46 -17.76
N GLU A 116 23.71 -1.26 -17.60
CA GLU A 116 24.14 -1.78 -16.29
C GLU A 116 25.60 -1.42 -16.02
N ALA A 117 25.81 -0.59 -15.00
CA ALA A 117 27.13 -0.25 -14.53
C ALA A 117 27.79 -1.46 -13.84
N VAL A 118 29.07 -1.67 -14.12
CA VAL A 118 29.88 -2.77 -13.58
C VAL A 118 31.11 -2.20 -12.84
N PRO A 119 30.90 -1.48 -11.72
CA PRO A 119 32.00 -0.90 -10.94
C PRO A 119 33.00 -1.96 -10.48
N THR A 120 34.28 -1.62 -10.49
CA THR A 120 35.32 -2.47 -9.88
C THR A 120 35.34 -2.31 -8.35
N ALA A 121 36.01 -3.21 -7.65
CA ALA A 121 35.98 -3.21 -6.18
C ALA A 121 36.63 -1.94 -5.61
N ASN A 122 35.82 -1.16 -4.88
CA ASN A 122 36.15 0.17 -4.32
C ASN A 122 36.29 1.32 -5.34
N GLN A 123 35.63 1.23 -6.50
CA GLN A 123 35.46 2.38 -7.40
C GLN A 123 34.00 2.83 -7.48
N ASN A 124 33.81 4.15 -7.53
CA ASN A 124 32.58 4.75 -8.01
C ASN A 124 32.51 4.62 -9.54
N LEU A 125 31.30 4.42 -10.05
CA LEU A 125 30.91 4.45 -11.45
C LEU A 125 29.43 4.92 -11.54
N ALA A 126 29.23 6.20 -11.77
CA ALA A 126 27.97 6.76 -12.27
C ALA A 126 27.95 6.69 -13.81
N PHE A 127 26.81 6.98 -14.45
CA PHE A 127 26.73 6.98 -15.91
C PHE A 127 27.24 8.29 -16.52
N PHE A 128 26.72 9.44 -16.06
CA PHE A 128 26.96 10.75 -16.68
C PHE A 128 27.28 11.87 -15.67
N ASP A 129 28.17 12.78 -16.09
CA ASP A 129 28.34 14.12 -15.52
C ASP A 129 27.89 15.17 -16.54
N ILE A 130 26.75 15.81 -16.28
CA ILE A 130 26.12 16.79 -17.16
C ILE A 130 26.55 18.18 -16.66
N SER A 131 27.79 18.56 -16.98
CA SER A 131 28.40 19.84 -16.60
C SER A 131 28.11 20.98 -17.57
N ALA A 132 27.68 20.68 -18.79
CA ALA A 132 27.19 21.60 -19.81
C ALA A 132 26.10 20.91 -20.65
N GLY A 133 25.57 21.61 -21.65
CA GLY A 133 24.62 21.04 -22.61
C GLY A 133 23.20 20.79 -22.08
N ASN A 134 22.46 19.99 -22.84
CA ASN A 134 21.12 19.50 -22.51
C ASN A 134 21.03 18.02 -22.93
N LEU A 135 20.94 17.12 -21.94
CA LEU A 135 20.82 15.69 -22.16
C LEU A 135 19.37 15.24 -21.97
N THR A 136 18.79 14.66 -23.02
CA THR A 136 17.49 13.95 -22.93
C THR A 136 17.73 12.45 -23.07
N LEU A 137 17.22 11.66 -22.11
CA LEU A 137 17.26 10.20 -22.13
C LEU A 137 15.83 9.67 -22.15
N GLN A 138 15.56 8.76 -23.09
CA GLN A 138 14.23 8.16 -23.27
C GLN A 138 14.28 6.62 -23.32
N GLY A 139 13.33 5.96 -22.66
CA GLY A 139 12.92 4.59 -22.99
C GLY A 139 13.96 3.50 -22.71
N MET A 140 14.61 3.54 -21.54
CA MET A 140 15.61 2.52 -21.13
C MET A 140 15.66 2.31 -19.61
N THR A 141 16.12 1.12 -19.19
CA THR A 141 16.52 0.87 -17.79
C THR A 141 17.96 1.32 -17.56
N MET A 142 18.25 1.99 -16.44
CA MET A 142 19.62 2.29 -15.98
C MET A 142 19.82 1.89 -14.52
N ARG A 143 20.77 0.98 -14.27
CA ARG A 143 20.90 0.30 -12.96
C ARG A 143 22.32 -0.06 -12.53
N SER A 144 22.42 -0.45 -11.25
CA SER A 144 23.65 -0.93 -10.58
C SER A 144 24.77 0.12 -10.43
N ALA A 145 24.51 1.39 -10.76
CA ALA A 145 25.52 2.45 -10.70
C ALA A 145 25.78 2.92 -9.26
N THR A 146 26.97 3.46 -9.01
CA THR A 146 27.46 3.81 -7.67
C THR A 146 28.30 5.09 -7.73
N GLY A 147 27.76 6.23 -7.31
CA GLY A 147 28.45 7.53 -7.38
C GLY A 147 28.62 8.21 -6.02
N ASP A 148 29.46 9.24 -5.93
CA ASP A 148 29.46 10.11 -4.75
C ASP A 148 28.26 11.09 -4.80
N TYR A 149 28.07 11.72 -5.96
CA TYR A 149 27.03 12.71 -6.23
C TYR A 149 26.14 12.19 -7.37
N GLY A 150 25.03 11.55 -7.01
CA GLY A 150 24.16 10.89 -7.98
C GLY A 150 24.64 9.49 -8.30
N GLY A 151 23.87 8.47 -7.95
CA GLY A 151 24.27 7.08 -8.23
C GLY A 151 24.36 6.80 -9.72
N ALA A 152 23.47 7.41 -10.52
CA ALA A 152 23.45 7.33 -11.98
C ALA A 152 23.84 8.66 -12.66
N PHE A 153 23.41 9.81 -12.11
CA PHE A 153 23.54 11.12 -12.77
C PHE A 153 23.98 12.25 -11.84
N ASN A 154 25.01 12.98 -12.25
CA ASN A 154 25.44 14.24 -11.66
C ASN A 154 25.06 15.40 -12.60
N ASN A 155 23.94 16.09 -12.35
CA ASN A 155 23.46 17.16 -13.23
C ASN A 155 23.78 18.55 -12.68
N ARG A 156 24.46 19.35 -13.50
CA ARG A 156 24.77 20.77 -13.26
C ARG A 156 24.28 21.69 -14.38
N ALA A 157 23.71 21.14 -15.46
CA ALA A 157 23.15 21.87 -16.60
C ALA A 157 21.67 21.49 -16.81
N ILE A 158 21.29 20.84 -17.91
CA ILE A 158 19.91 20.41 -18.17
C ILE A 158 19.86 18.90 -18.40
N LEU A 159 18.97 18.21 -17.66
CA LEU A 159 18.71 16.78 -17.78
C LEU A 159 17.20 16.51 -17.85
N ALA A 160 16.77 15.80 -18.89
CA ALA A 160 15.41 15.29 -19.03
C ALA A 160 15.42 13.75 -19.09
N LEU A 161 14.59 13.12 -18.25
CA LEU A 161 14.45 11.68 -18.12
C LEU A 161 12.99 11.31 -18.43
N GLN A 162 12.76 10.55 -19.51
CA GLN A 162 11.41 10.19 -19.98
C GLN A 162 11.28 8.68 -20.23
N ASP A 163 10.17 8.06 -19.83
CA ASP A 163 9.93 6.62 -20.07
C ASP A 163 11.05 5.73 -19.46
N MET A 164 11.67 6.17 -18.36
CA MET A 164 12.88 5.57 -17.76
C MET A 164 12.55 4.64 -16.58
N VAL A 165 13.37 3.59 -16.42
CA VAL A 165 13.38 2.78 -15.18
C VAL A 165 14.76 2.85 -14.52
N LEU A 166 14.81 3.40 -13.31
CA LEU A 166 16.05 3.77 -12.62
C LEU A 166 16.11 3.06 -11.27
N THR A 167 16.91 1.98 -11.19
CA THR A 167 16.83 1.03 -10.07
C THR A 167 18.15 0.47 -9.57
N ASN A 168 18.22 0.13 -8.28
CA ASN A 168 19.43 -0.38 -7.60
C ASN A 168 20.65 0.53 -7.88
N ASN A 169 20.45 1.84 -7.94
CA ASN A 169 21.52 2.82 -8.01
C ASN A 169 21.82 3.31 -6.58
N HIS A 170 23.10 3.58 -6.31
CA HIS A 170 23.58 3.84 -4.95
C HIS A 170 24.46 5.08 -4.93
N ALA A 171 24.36 5.91 -3.89
CA ALA A 171 25.23 7.06 -3.77
C ALA A 171 25.60 7.42 -2.32
N ASN A 172 26.53 8.35 -2.18
CA ASN A 172 26.69 9.08 -0.93
C ASN A 172 25.55 10.11 -0.75
N SER A 173 25.22 10.90 -1.78
CA SER A 173 24.01 11.74 -1.83
C SER A 173 23.30 11.62 -3.19
N GLY A 174 22.00 11.30 -3.18
CA GLY A 174 21.16 11.15 -4.39
C GLY A 174 21.29 9.78 -5.03
N GLY A 175 20.54 8.78 -4.56
CA GLY A 175 20.72 7.38 -5.00
C GLY A 175 20.60 7.15 -6.51
N VAL A 176 19.80 7.96 -7.22
CA VAL A 176 19.78 8.04 -8.70
C VAL A 176 20.43 9.33 -9.18
N VAL A 177 19.92 10.49 -8.73
CA VAL A 177 20.31 11.80 -9.24
C VAL A 177 20.79 12.71 -8.11
N TRP A 178 21.90 13.40 -8.34
CA TRP A 178 22.26 14.64 -7.65
C TRP A 178 22.15 15.79 -8.66
N ASN A 179 21.40 16.83 -8.31
CA ASN A 179 21.06 17.92 -9.19
C ASN A 179 21.40 19.27 -8.57
N SER A 180 22.11 20.10 -9.34
CA SER A 180 22.23 21.55 -9.15
C SER A 180 21.88 22.33 -10.42
N GLY A 181 21.29 21.67 -11.42
CA GLY A 181 20.82 22.24 -12.69
C GLY A 181 19.30 22.14 -12.85
N ALA A 182 18.79 22.15 -14.08
CA ALA A 182 17.38 21.86 -14.36
C ALA A 182 17.19 20.35 -14.58
N LEU A 183 16.32 19.72 -13.78
CA LEU A 183 15.96 18.31 -13.87
C LEU A 183 14.46 18.14 -14.14
N THR A 184 14.13 17.43 -15.21
CA THR A 184 12.77 16.97 -15.51
C THR A 184 12.70 15.45 -15.52
N ILE A 185 11.71 14.89 -14.84
CA ILE A 185 11.40 13.44 -14.82
C ILE A 185 9.94 13.28 -15.26
N ALA A 186 9.70 12.49 -16.31
CA ALA A 186 8.37 12.28 -16.90
C ALA A 186 8.12 10.78 -17.19
N ASN A 187 6.91 10.29 -16.91
CA ASN A 187 6.50 8.90 -17.19
C ASN A 187 7.53 7.83 -16.75
N SER A 188 8.17 8.02 -15.59
CA SER A 188 9.37 7.27 -15.17
C SER A 188 9.24 6.66 -13.78
N ILE A 189 10.00 5.58 -13.53
CA ILE A 189 9.96 4.80 -12.29
C ILE A 189 11.34 4.78 -11.62
N LEU A 190 11.43 5.27 -10.39
CA LEU A 190 12.67 5.32 -9.60
C LEU A 190 12.49 4.45 -8.33
N TYR A 191 13.14 3.27 -8.27
CA TYR A 191 12.92 2.33 -7.16
C TYR A 191 14.13 1.50 -6.71
N ASP A 192 14.12 1.04 -5.46
CA ASP A 192 15.22 0.29 -4.80
C ASP A 192 16.60 1.01 -4.82
N ASN A 193 16.60 2.35 -4.96
CA ASN A 193 17.83 3.15 -4.93
C ASN A 193 18.16 3.58 -3.49
N SER A 194 19.42 3.95 -3.24
CA SER A 194 19.81 4.38 -1.89
C SER A 194 20.93 5.40 -1.78
N ALA A 195 20.85 6.22 -0.71
CA ALA A 195 21.86 7.19 -0.31
C ALA A 195 22.43 6.87 1.09
N ARG A 196 23.72 7.13 1.30
CA ARG A 196 24.43 6.83 2.57
C ARG A 196 24.53 8.00 3.55
N MET A 197 24.34 9.23 3.07
CA MET A 197 24.44 10.46 3.85
C MET A 197 23.19 11.33 3.65
N ASN A 198 23.25 12.60 4.05
CA ASN A 198 22.19 13.57 3.79
C ASN A 198 21.97 13.69 2.27
N GLY A 199 20.77 13.34 1.82
CA GLY A 199 20.43 13.28 0.40
C GLY A 199 19.37 12.21 0.12
N GLY A 200 18.61 12.47 -0.93
CA GLY A 200 17.47 11.68 -1.36
C GLY A 200 17.87 10.25 -1.72
N GLY A 201 17.12 9.26 -1.22
CA GLY A 201 17.33 7.86 -1.61
C GLY A 201 17.13 7.63 -3.11
N ALA A 202 16.32 8.45 -3.80
CA ALA A 202 16.30 8.56 -5.25
C ALA A 202 16.89 9.90 -5.76
N VAL A 203 16.32 11.04 -5.37
CA VAL A 203 16.65 12.36 -5.96
C VAL A 203 17.12 13.34 -4.91
N THR A 204 18.34 13.88 -5.09
CA THR A 204 18.86 15.03 -4.35
C THR A 204 18.86 16.26 -5.25
N ASN A 205 18.17 17.33 -4.86
CA ASN A 205 18.21 18.63 -5.53
C ASN A 205 18.75 19.71 -4.59
N VAL A 206 19.81 20.41 -5.00
CA VAL A 206 20.59 21.32 -4.13
C VAL A 206 21.08 22.57 -4.88
N LEU A 207 21.67 23.52 -4.14
CA LEU A 207 22.23 24.77 -4.66
C LEU A 207 21.16 25.58 -5.41
N ASP A 208 21.28 25.80 -6.71
CA ASP A 208 20.30 26.54 -7.53
C ASP A 208 19.48 25.64 -8.48
N GLY A 209 19.50 24.32 -8.25
CA GLY A 209 18.80 23.34 -9.07
C GLY A 209 17.27 23.43 -9.03
N SER A 210 16.62 23.23 -10.17
CA SER A 210 15.16 23.16 -10.29
C SER A 210 14.70 21.75 -10.63
N LEU A 211 13.52 21.37 -10.13
CA LEU A 211 13.00 20.01 -10.19
C LEU A 211 11.55 19.98 -10.71
N THR A 212 11.29 19.25 -11.79
CA THR A 212 9.94 18.93 -12.26
C THR A 212 9.77 17.42 -12.34
N ILE A 213 8.70 16.90 -11.76
CA ILE A 213 8.33 15.48 -11.81
C ILE A 213 6.86 15.37 -12.23
N LEU A 214 6.60 14.59 -13.27
CA LEU A 214 5.29 14.45 -13.92
C LEU A 214 4.99 12.97 -14.22
N ASP A 215 3.77 12.52 -13.94
CA ASP A 215 3.27 11.19 -14.32
C ASP A 215 4.21 10.04 -13.90
N SER A 216 4.85 10.14 -12.73
CA SER A 216 6.01 9.31 -12.34
C SER A 216 5.91 8.70 -10.94
N THR A 217 6.64 7.61 -10.71
CA THR A 217 6.54 6.81 -9.48
C THR A 217 7.90 6.63 -8.80
N ILE A 218 7.96 6.89 -7.50
CA ILE A 218 9.18 6.89 -6.69
C ILE A 218 8.96 6.05 -5.42
N TYR A 219 9.49 4.82 -5.38
CA TYR A 219 9.17 3.89 -4.29
C TYR A 219 10.31 2.98 -3.80
N SER A 220 10.19 2.48 -2.57
CA SER A 220 11.21 1.61 -1.91
C SER A 220 12.62 2.21 -1.84
N ASN A 221 12.79 3.51 -2.06
CA ASN A 221 14.09 4.16 -1.99
C ASN A 221 14.46 4.47 -0.53
N THR A 222 15.75 4.37 -0.21
CA THR A 222 16.21 4.38 1.19
C THR A 222 17.37 5.34 1.43
N THR A 223 17.33 6.06 2.55
CA THR A 223 18.45 6.88 3.03
C THR A 223 18.60 6.76 4.54
N THR A 224 19.83 6.84 5.03
CA THR A 224 20.10 7.07 6.46
C THR A 224 19.97 8.55 6.85
N GLY A 225 19.95 9.45 5.87
CA GLY A 225 19.77 10.89 6.06
C GLY A 225 18.31 11.35 5.90
N TYR A 226 18.10 12.25 4.95
CA TYR A 226 16.86 13.00 4.75
C TYR A 226 16.29 12.75 3.35
N GLY A 227 14.97 12.56 3.22
CA GLY A 227 14.32 12.30 1.94
C GLY A 227 14.49 10.85 1.48
N GLY A 228 13.56 9.94 1.79
CA GLY A 228 13.66 8.56 1.31
C GLY A 228 13.50 8.50 -0.21
N GLY A 229 12.47 9.16 -0.74
CA GLY A 229 12.35 9.44 -2.17
C GLY A 229 13.18 10.66 -2.57
N ILE A 230 12.75 11.84 -2.11
CA ILE A 230 13.25 13.15 -2.57
C ILE A 230 13.83 13.96 -1.39
N TYR A 231 15.03 14.50 -1.58
CA TYR A 231 15.61 15.59 -0.78
C TYR A 231 15.75 16.85 -1.63
N HIS A 232 15.22 17.98 -1.15
CA HIS A 232 15.31 19.27 -1.82
C HIS A 232 15.80 20.36 -0.86
N ASP A 233 16.99 20.89 -1.12
CA ASP A 233 17.71 21.92 -0.35
C ASP A 233 18.37 22.88 -1.33
N SER A 234 17.51 23.53 -2.13
CA SER A 234 17.88 24.40 -3.24
C SER A 234 17.06 25.69 -3.27
N THR A 235 17.64 26.76 -3.79
CA THR A 235 16.96 28.03 -4.12
C THR A 235 15.98 27.89 -5.30
N GLY A 236 16.14 26.87 -6.15
CA GLY A 236 15.24 26.57 -7.26
C GLY A 236 13.93 25.94 -6.78
N ASN A 237 12.87 26.15 -7.56
CA ASN A 237 11.54 25.59 -7.25
C ASN A 237 11.44 24.09 -7.60
N ALA A 238 10.51 23.41 -6.94
CA ALA A 238 10.12 22.04 -7.23
C ALA A 238 8.63 21.94 -7.60
N THR A 239 8.29 21.08 -8.56
CA THR A 239 6.90 20.78 -8.95
C THR A 239 6.71 19.28 -9.13
N LEU A 240 5.73 18.71 -8.43
CA LEU A 240 5.24 17.34 -8.58
C LEU A 240 3.78 17.40 -9.07
N THR A 241 3.47 16.75 -10.19
CA THR A 241 2.11 16.64 -10.73
C THR A 241 1.83 15.20 -11.14
N ASN A 242 0.74 14.61 -10.65
CA ASN A 242 0.42 13.19 -10.89
C ASN A 242 1.59 12.25 -10.53
N VAL A 243 2.14 12.41 -9.32
CA VAL A 243 3.29 11.66 -8.82
C VAL A 243 2.90 10.76 -7.66
N ALA A 244 3.37 9.50 -7.67
CA ALA A 244 3.25 8.58 -6.55
C ALA A 244 4.60 8.45 -5.82
N VAL A 245 4.63 8.74 -4.51
CA VAL A 245 5.84 8.65 -3.67
C VAL A 245 5.54 7.75 -2.45
N TYR A 246 5.95 6.48 -2.49
CA TYR A 246 5.51 5.51 -1.47
C TYR A 246 6.55 4.48 -1.01
N SER A 247 6.35 3.92 0.20
CA SER A 247 7.25 2.93 0.82
C SER A 247 8.73 3.35 0.91
N ASN A 248 9.03 4.65 0.80
CA ASN A 248 10.38 5.16 0.92
C ASN A 248 10.74 5.36 2.41
N THR A 249 12.02 5.20 2.76
CA THR A 249 12.49 5.21 4.16
C THR A 249 13.64 6.21 4.39
N ALA A 250 13.52 7.03 5.45
CA ALA A 250 14.54 8.01 5.85
C ALA A 250 14.66 8.17 7.38
N THR A 251 15.57 9.01 7.86
CA THR A 251 15.51 9.52 9.25
C THR A 251 14.50 10.68 9.38
N LEU A 252 14.36 11.49 8.34
CA LEU A 252 13.47 12.66 8.27
C LEU A 252 12.92 12.82 6.84
N GLY A 253 11.60 12.94 6.67
CA GLY A 253 10.99 13.01 5.33
C GLY A 253 11.09 11.68 4.59
N GLY A 254 10.27 10.70 4.96
CA GLY A 254 10.29 9.36 4.36
C GLY A 254 9.98 9.41 2.87
N GLY A 255 8.88 10.02 2.48
CA GLY A 255 8.61 10.35 1.08
C GLY A 255 9.47 11.52 0.60
N ILE A 256 9.23 12.70 1.18
CA ILE A 256 9.84 13.98 0.77
C ILE A 256 10.43 14.73 1.97
N ASN A 257 11.66 15.21 1.84
CA ASN A 257 12.21 16.26 2.70
C ASN A 257 12.49 17.53 1.88
N PHE A 258 11.92 18.66 2.33
CA PHE A 258 12.02 19.97 1.68
C PHE A 258 12.67 20.98 2.63
N ASN A 259 14.00 20.99 2.68
CA ASN A 259 14.81 21.86 3.53
C ASN A 259 15.24 23.13 2.77
N SER A 260 14.29 23.95 2.32
CA SER A 260 14.54 25.05 1.38
C SER A 260 13.86 26.37 1.80
N ARG A 261 14.14 27.45 1.06
CA ARG A 261 13.40 28.73 1.07
C ARG A 261 12.60 28.97 -0.23
N ALA A 262 12.70 28.07 -1.19
CA ALA A 262 11.99 28.11 -2.48
C ALA A 262 10.53 27.65 -2.33
N LYS A 263 9.84 27.48 -3.46
CA LYS A 263 8.51 26.86 -3.52
C LYS A 263 8.56 25.41 -3.99
N LEU A 264 7.91 24.52 -3.25
CA LEU A 264 7.42 23.22 -3.73
C LEU A 264 5.93 23.32 -4.04
N THR A 265 5.52 22.79 -5.20
CA THR A 265 4.10 22.60 -5.56
C THR A 265 3.86 21.11 -5.77
N ILE A 266 2.82 20.57 -5.14
CA ILE A 266 2.36 19.18 -5.27
C ILE A 266 0.90 19.23 -5.74
N SER A 267 0.58 18.59 -6.86
CA SER A 267 -0.81 18.50 -7.33
C SER A 267 -1.17 17.10 -7.84
N HIS A 268 -2.42 16.68 -7.65
CA HIS A 268 -2.95 15.40 -8.15
C HIS A 268 -2.09 14.18 -7.76
N SER A 269 -1.40 14.24 -6.61
CA SER A 269 -0.32 13.33 -6.26
C SER A 269 -0.61 12.57 -4.97
N ALA A 270 -0.01 11.38 -4.83
CA ALA A 270 -0.18 10.50 -3.68
C ALA A 270 1.16 10.27 -2.97
N ILE A 271 1.23 10.57 -1.67
CA ILE A 271 2.44 10.41 -0.85
C ILE A 271 2.08 9.51 0.34
N HIS A 272 2.37 8.22 0.23
CA HIS A 272 1.78 7.23 1.14
C HIS A 272 2.69 6.11 1.61
N SER A 273 2.35 5.47 2.72
CA SER A 273 3.07 4.29 3.25
C SER A 273 4.58 4.50 3.49
N ASN A 274 5.05 5.75 3.57
CA ASN A 274 6.47 6.06 3.78
C ASN A 274 6.84 6.00 5.26
N SER A 275 8.11 5.75 5.56
CA SER A 275 8.61 5.54 6.93
C SER A 275 9.72 6.53 7.28
N ALA A 276 9.64 7.18 8.45
CA ALA A 276 10.77 7.97 8.96
C ALA A 276 10.76 8.14 10.49
N GLY A 277 11.86 8.64 11.06
CA GLY A 277 11.87 9.10 12.44
C GLY A 277 10.88 10.26 12.69
N TYR A 278 10.80 11.21 11.75
CA TYR A 278 9.87 12.34 11.81
C TYR A 278 9.42 12.76 10.39
N GLY A 279 8.18 13.28 10.29
CA GLY A 279 7.61 13.76 9.02
C GLY A 279 7.61 12.69 7.93
N ALA A 280 6.99 11.53 8.18
CA ALA A 280 7.24 10.34 7.36
C ALA A 280 6.71 10.46 5.92
N GLY A 281 5.57 11.11 5.67
CA GLY A 281 5.16 11.50 4.33
C GLY A 281 6.00 12.69 3.81
N ILE A 282 5.82 13.84 4.44
CA ILE A 282 6.48 15.12 4.11
C ILE A 282 7.14 15.72 5.36
N SER A 283 8.38 16.18 5.22
CA SER A 283 9.05 17.03 6.19
C SER A 283 9.51 18.33 5.54
N ALA A 284 8.99 19.48 6.01
CA ALA A 284 9.26 20.80 5.47
C ALA A 284 10.01 21.70 6.46
N GLY A 285 11.12 22.28 6.02
CA GLY A 285 11.79 23.39 6.70
C GLY A 285 11.12 24.74 6.39
N SER A 286 11.89 25.83 6.46
CA SER A 286 11.42 27.23 6.38
C SER A 286 10.88 27.71 5.00
N GLY A 287 10.48 26.80 4.11
CA GLY A 287 10.15 27.10 2.72
C GLY A 287 8.67 27.38 2.48
N THR A 288 8.25 27.44 1.22
CA THR A 288 6.83 27.46 0.84
C THR A 288 6.42 26.14 0.20
N ILE A 289 5.37 25.49 0.70
CA ILE A 289 4.77 24.31 0.08
C ILE A 289 3.30 24.60 -0.25
N VAL A 290 2.89 24.27 -1.47
CA VAL A 290 1.47 24.24 -1.86
C VAL A 290 1.11 22.80 -2.24
N ILE A 291 0.09 22.25 -1.60
CA ILE A 291 -0.49 20.93 -1.83
C ILE A 291 -1.92 21.13 -2.32
N ASP A 292 -2.27 20.60 -3.49
CA ASP A 292 -3.59 20.79 -4.09
C ASP A 292 -4.12 19.48 -4.70
N THR A 293 -5.42 19.17 -4.54
CA THR A 293 -6.06 17.98 -5.12
C THR A 293 -5.26 16.67 -4.88
N SER A 294 -4.68 16.49 -3.69
CA SER A 294 -3.66 15.47 -3.42
C SER A 294 -3.93 14.66 -2.14
N GLN A 295 -3.23 13.54 -1.96
CA GLN A 295 -3.45 12.61 -0.84
C GLN A 295 -2.13 12.29 -0.11
N ILE A 296 -2.15 12.36 1.23
CA ILE A 296 -1.01 12.03 2.09
C ILE A 296 -1.50 11.04 3.15
N TYR A 297 -1.22 9.74 2.97
CA TYR A 297 -1.88 8.70 3.77
C TYR A 297 -1.03 7.48 4.16
N ASP A 298 -1.45 6.73 5.17
CA ASP A 298 -0.76 5.53 5.70
C ASP A 298 0.75 5.74 6.08
N ASN A 299 1.25 6.99 6.15
CA ASN A 299 2.67 7.24 6.45
C ASN A 299 2.94 7.05 7.94
N HIS A 300 4.06 6.42 8.29
CA HIS A 300 4.35 5.95 9.63
C HIS A 300 5.66 6.53 10.20
N ALA A 301 5.54 7.28 11.30
CA ALA A 301 6.70 7.83 12.00
C ALA A 301 7.19 6.89 13.12
N ASN A 302 8.37 6.28 12.93
CA ASN A 302 8.98 5.26 13.78
C ASN A 302 10.41 5.62 14.23
N HIS A 303 10.55 6.58 15.15
CA HIS A 303 11.86 6.92 15.70
C HIS A 303 12.33 5.87 16.75
N PRO A 304 13.57 5.33 16.66
CA PRO A 304 14.05 4.31 17.60
C PRO A 304 14.11 4.73 19.09
N SER A 305 14.01 6.02 19.39
CA SER A 305 13.92 6.52 20.78
C SER A 305 12.48 6.62 21.33
N GLY A 306 11.46 6.20 20.57
CA GLY A 306 10.06 6.31 20.96
C GLY A 306 9.44 7.71 20.90
N ASN A 307 10.12 8.70 20.30
CA ASN A 307 9.65 10.10 20.24
C ASN A 307 9.35 10.57 18.80
N SER A 308 8.78 9.71 17.95
CA SER A 308 8.43 10.10 16.56
C SER A 308 7.31 11.15 16.52
N LEU A 309 7.47 12.15 15.65
CA LEU A 309 6.48 13.21 15.38
C LEU A 309 6.11 13.21 13.90
N ALA A 310 4.87 13.56 13.54
CA ALA A 310 4.41 13.71 12.16
C ALA A 310 4.52 12.43 11.32
N GLY A 311 3.46 11.63 11.32
CA GLY A 311 3.30 10.54 10.36
C GLY A 311 3.14 11.11 8.95
N GLY A 312 2.10 11.93 8.74
CA GLY A 312 1.84 12.59 7.46
C GLY A 312 2.82 13.72 7.18
N ILE A 313 2.68 14.85 7.90
CA ILE A 313 3.31 16.12 7.54
C ILE A 313 3.95 16.81 8.75
N LEU A 314 5.25 17.16 8.64
CA LEU A 314 5.94 18.10 9.52
C LEU A 314 6.12 19.44 8.79
N ASN A 315 5.65 20.55 9.36
CA ASN A 315 5.79 21.89 8.80
C ASN A 315 6.55 22.85 9.73
N GLY A 316 7.73 23.29 9.29
CA GLY A 316 8.52 24.38 9.88
C GLY A 316 8.54 25.67 9.06
N GLY A 317 7.67 25.79 8.04
CA GLY A 317 7.63 26.92 7.10
C GLY A 317 6.20 27.32 6.72
N THR A 318 6.02 27.85 5.51
CA THR A 318 4.71 28.25 4.96
C THR A 318 4.09 27.10 4.17
N MET A 319 2.92 26.64 4.57
CA MET A 319 2.19 25.55 3.92
C MET A 319 0.76 25.96 3.58
N THR A 320 0.33 25.61 2.38
CA THR A 320 -1.05 25.78 1.89
C THR A 320 -1.53 24.43 1.39
N ILE A 321 -2.64 23.93 1.93
CA ILE A 321 -3.28 22.68 1.53
C ILE A 321 -4.69 23.00 1.03
N THR A 322 -5.02 22.62 -0.20
CA THR A 322 -6.35 22.81 -0.79
C THR A 322 -6.90 21.51 -1.39
N ARG A 323 -8.20 21.25 -1.22
CA ARG A 323 -8.92 20.13 -1.87
C ARG A 323 -8.23 18.77 -1.72
N SER A 324 -7.60 18.52 -0.56
CA SER A 324 -6.68 17.41 -0.33
C SER A 324 -7.02 16.61 0.93
N THR A 325 -6.55 15.36 1.00
CA THR A 325 -6.83 14.43 2.12
C THR A 325 -5.56 14.00 2.84
N ILE A 326 -5.52 14.16 4.17
CA ILE A 326 -4.44 13.68 5.04
C ILE A 326 -5.04 12.57 5.94
N ALA A 327 -4.84 11.30 5.56
CA ALA A 327 -5.59 10.17 6.13
C ALA A 327 -4.74 9.05 6.73
N ASN A 328 -5.22 8.36 7.77
CA ASN A 328 -4.64 7.12 8.31
C ASN A 328 -3.16 7.19 8.76
N ASN A 329 -2.51 8.36 8.75
CA ASN A 329 -1.10 8.46 9.10
C ASN A 329 -0.93 8.14 10.58
N SER A 330 0.25 7.65 10.97
CA SER A 330 0.51 7.23 12.35
C SER A 330 1.89 7.65 12.86
N ALA A 331 1.94 7.95 14.16
CA ALA A 331 3.15 8.40 14.85
C ALA A 331 3.04 8.07 16.35
N TYR A 332 4.10 8.31 17.12
CA TYR A 332 3.96 8.33 18.58
C TYR A 332 3.30 9.64 19.04
N TYR A 333 3.71 10.78 18.48
CA TYR A 333 3.09 12.09 18.67
C TYR A 333 2.66 12.69 17.33
N ASN A 334 1.55 13.46 17.31
CA ASN A 334 1.18 14.35 16.20
C ASN A 334 1.10 13.66 14.83
N ALA A 335 0.12 12.76 14.61
CA ALA A 335 0.15 11.83 13.48
C ALA A 335 -0.14 12.44 12.10
N GLY A 336 -1.19 13.23 11.93
CA GLY A 336 -1.56 13.83 10.65
C GLY A 336 -0.63 14.98 10.25
N ILE A 337 -0.74 16.12 10.94
CA ILE A 337 0.05 17.33 10.68
C ILE A 337 0.64 17.89 11.98
N TYR A 338 1.96 18.12 12.03
CA TYR A 338 2.61 18.91 13.07
C TYR A 338 3.13 20.24 12.50
N ASN A 339 2.48 21.34 12.85
CA ASN A 339 2.82 22.70 12.46
C ASN A 339 3.71 23.38 13.53
N ALA A 340 4.96 22.91 13.62
CA ALA A 340 6.11 23.61 14.20
C ALA A 340 7.40 22.82 13.96
N GLN A 341 8.54 23.52 13.98
CA GLN A 341 9.87 22.89 14.03
C GLN A 341 10.78 23.68 14.99
N ASN A 342 11.78 23.00 15.58
CA ASN A 342 12.64 23.60 16.61
C ASN A 342 13.38 24.86 16.10
N GLY A 343 12.91 26.03 16.53
CA GLY A 343 13.47 27.33 16.18
C GLY A 343 12.76 28.07 15.02
N THR A 344 11.71 27.51 14.42
CA THR A 344 10.95 28.13 13.33
C THR A 344 9.44 28.02 13.52
N SER A 345 8.77 29.17 13.44
CA SER A 345 7.30 29.25 13.38
C SER A 345 6.78 28.69 12.05
N GLY A 346 5.87 27.72 12.11
CA GLY A 346 5.10 27.29 10.95
C GLY A 346 3.94 28.25 10.66
N TYR A 347 3.59 28.43 9.39
CA TYR A 347 2.33 28.99 8.93
C TYR A 347 1.61 27.90 8.11
N LEU A 348 0.38 27.56 8.49
CA LEU A 348 -0.41 26.53 7.83
C LEU A 348 -1.78 27.07 7.44
N TYR A 349 -2.11 27.02 6.16
CA TYR A 349 -3.48 27.19 5.66
C TYR A 349 -4.02 25.85 5.18
N VAL A 350 -5.24 25.48 5.59
CA VAL A 350 -5.96 24.30 5.08
C VAL A 350 -7.36 24.73 4.61
N GLY A 351 -7.62 24.56 3.31
CA GLY A 351 -8.87 24.92 2.66
C GLY A 351 -9.54 23.72 2.00
N GLU A 352 -10.87 23.58 2.10
CA GLU A 352 -11.65 22.63 1.29
C GLU A 352 -11.16 21.16 1.38
N SER A 353 -10.63 20.77 2.54
CA SER A 353 -9.79 19.56 2.71
C SER A 353 -10.25 18.66 3.87
N ALA A 354 -9.73 17.43 3.92
CA ALA A 354 -10.08 16.44 4.93
C ALA A 354 -8.86 15.92 5.71
N ILE A 355 -8.97 15.78 7.03
CA ILE A 355 -7.94 15.21 7.91
C ILE A 355 -8.55 14.05 8.71
N LEU A 356 -8.25 12.83 8.29
CA LEU A 356 -9.09 11.65 8.55
C LEU A 356 -8.33 10.51 9.25
N ASN A 357 -8.91 9.88 10.27
CA ASN A 357 -8.44 8.59 10.81
C ASN A 357 -6.96 8.50 11.23
N ASN A 358 -6.26 9.63 11.41
CA ASN A 358 -4.84 9.63 11.81
C ASN A 358 -4.72 9.17 13.28
N SER A 359 -3.65 8.46 13.63
CA SER A 359 -3.56 7.73 14.92
C SER A 359 -2.24 8.00 15.65
N ALA A 360 -2.30 8.50 16.89
CA ALA A 360 -1.13 8.82 17.73
C ALA A 360 -1.32 8.45 19.20
N SER A 361 -0.28 8.60 20.03
CA SER A 361 -0.45 8.62 21.48
C SER A 361 -1.13 9.92 21.94
N GLU A 362 -0.82 11.05 21.30
CA GLU A 362 -1.32 12.39 21.57
C GLU A 362 -1.34 13.22 20.27
N GLY A 363 -2.36 14.06 20.07
CA GLY A 363 -2.41 15.06 18.99
C GLY A 363 -2.67 14.52 17.58
N ALA A 364 -3.54 13.51 17.44
CA ALA A 364 -3.52 12.62 16.27
C ALA A 364 -3.79 13.29 14.91
N GLY A 365 -4.74 14.23 14.80
CA GLY A 365 -5.04 14.97 13.58
C GLY A 365 -4.03 16.09 13.30
N VAL A 366 -4.07 17.14 14.11
CA VAL A 366 -3.27 18.36 13.94
C VAL A 366 -2.69 18.82 15.28
N ALA A 367 -1.40 19.16 15.30
CA ALA A 367 -0.77 19.87 16.40
C ALA A 367 -0.14 21.19 15.92
N ASN A 368 -0.52 22.31 16.52
CA ASN A 368 -0.01 23.64 16.21
C ASN A 368 0.91 24.14 17.35
N GLY A 369 2.21 24.24 17.06
CA GLY A 369 3.22 24.53 18.07
C GLY A 369 3.36 26.01 18.42
N SER A 370 4.02 26.31 19.53
CA SER A 370 4.13 27.68 20.03
C SER A 370 4.83 28.62 19.02
N GLY A 371 4.29 29.83 18.91
CA GLY A 371 4.73 30.82 17.92
C GLY A 371 4.32 30.52 16.46
N SER A 372 3.66 29.39 16.18
CA SER A 372 3.16 29.03 14.84
C SER A 372 1.71 29.46 14.64
N TYR A 373 1.30 29.56 13.38
CA TYR A 373 -0.04 30.00 12.96
C TYR A 373 -0.73 28.93 12.10
N ALA A 374 -2.01 28.69 12.33
CA ALA A 374 -2.87 27.82 11.53
C ALA A 374 -4.23 28.47 11.20
N GLU A 375 -4.69 28.36 9.95
CA GLU A 375 -5.99 28.85 9.48
C GLU A 375 -6.69 27.77 8.66
N PHE A 376 -7.90 27.40 9.08
CA PHE A 376 -8.69 26.31 8.50
C PHE A 376 -10.03 26.86 8.00
N VAL A 377 -10.38 26.56 6.74
CA VAL A 377 -11.62 27.00 6.09
C VAL A 377 -12.22 25.81 5.32
N ASN A 378 -13.50 25.49 5.49
CA ASN A 378 -14.13 24.36 4.81
C ASN A 378 -13.39 23.03 5.04
N VAL A 379 -13.04 22.71 6.28
CA VAL A 379 -12.25 21.50 6.63
C VAL A 379 -13.08 20.50 7.43
N THR A 380 -13.04 19.23 7.05
CA THR A 380 -13.55 18.11 7.86
C THR A 380 -12.39 17.42 8.59
N LEU A 381 -12.40 17.43 9.92
CA LEU A 381 -11.49 16.65 10.77
C LEU A 381 -12.28 15.51 11.40
N SER A 382 -12.07 14.27 10.94
CA SER A 382 -12.91 13.13 11.35
C SER A 382 -12.18 11.82 11.62
N GLY A 383 -12.65 11.07 12.62
CA GLY A 383 -12.17 9.71 12.92
C GLY A 383 -10.75 9.60 13.49
N ASN A 384 -10.05 10.72 13.70
CA ASN A 384 -8.68 10.69 14.25
C ASN A 384 -8.70 10.10 15.68
N HIS A 385 -7.60 9.48 16.11
CA HIS A 385 -7.53 8.70 17.35
C HIS A 385 -6.27 8.98 18.17
N ALA A 386 -6.44 9.40 19.43
CA ALA A 386 -5.34 9.55 20.39
C ALA A 386 -5.52 8.64 21.61
N ILE A 387 -4.40 8.07 22.09
CA ILE A 387 -4.40 7.12 23.23
C ILE A 387 -4.46 7.85 24.59
N VAL A 388 -4.03 9.11 24.66
CA VAL A 388 -3.92 9.91 25.90
C VAL A 388 -4.78 11.17 25.82
N ASP A 389 -4.26 12.24 25.20
CA ASP A 389 -4.92 13.54 25.10
C ASP A 389 -5.10 13.94 23.63
N SER A 390 -6.29 14.48 23.34
CA SER A 390 -6.76 15.10 22.09
C SER A 390 -6.49 14.39 20.76
N ALA A 391 -7.58 14.02 20.10
CA ALA A 391 -7.54 13.34 18.82
C ALA A 391 -7.50 14.29 17.62
N ALA A 392 -8.28 15.38 17.56
CA ALA A 392 -8.32 16.24 16.38
C ALA A 392 -7.30 17.39 16.39
N ILE A 393 -7.29 18.25 17.42
CA ILE A 393 -6.45 19.47 17.45
C ILE A 393 -5.77 19.69 18.82
N ILE A 394 -4.44 19.80 18.83
CA ILE A 394 -3.66 20.39 19.93
C ILE A 394 -3.13 21.76 19.53
N ASN A 395 -3.24 22.75 20.42
CA ASN A 395 -2.76 24.12 20.15
C ASN A 395 -1.93 24.72 21.31
N THR A 396 -0.76 25.23 20.93
CA THR A 396 0.10 26.13 21.74
C THR A 396 0.50 27.40 20.97
N GLY A 397 0.07 27.53 19.70
CA GLY A 397 0.29 28.66 18.82
C GLY A 397 -0.96 29.54 18.65
N THR A 398 -1.13 30.11 17.46
CA THR A 398 -2.35 30.81 17.05
C THR A 398 -3.11 29.95 16.04
N PHE A 399 -4.40 29.72 16.25
CA PHE A 399 -5.24 28.91 15.37
C PHE A 399 -6.55 29.67 15.06
N SER A 400 -7.04 29.57 13.82
CA SER A 400 -8.40 30.00 13.47
C SER A 400 -9.09 28.94 12.63
N LEU A 401 -10.37 28.67 12.93
CA LEU A 401 -11.24 27.82 12.13
C LEU A 401 -12.48 28.60 11.71
N SER A 402 -12.88 28.44 10.46
CA SER A 402 -14.15 28.93 9.95
C SER A 402 -14.83 27.87 9.09
N ASN A 403 -16.17 27.82 9.11
CA ASN A 403 -16.95 26.99 8.18
C ASN A 403 -16.43 25.53 8.16
N SER A 404 -16.17 24.92 9.32
CA SER A 404 -15.42 23.65 9.44
C SER A 404 -16.10 22.68 10.41
N THR A 405 -15.82 21.39 10.28
CA THR A 405 -16.48 20.32 11.06
C THR A 405 -15.44 19.42 11.74
N ILE A 406 -15.47 19.35 13.08
CA ILE A 406 -14.64 18.44 13.88
C ILE A 406 -15.55 17.39 14.53
N ALA A 407 -15.49 16.14 14.07
CA ALA A 407 -16.40 15.09 14.56
C ALA A 407 -15.84 13.66 14.49
N ASN A 408 -16.40 12.72 15.27
CA ASN A 408 -15.97 11.31 15.34
C ASN A 408 -14.51 11.10 15.81
N ASN A 409 -13.84 12.12 16.36
CA ASN A 409 -12.46 12.00 16.82
C ASN A 409 -12.44 11.46 18.26
N THR A 410 -11.57 10.48 18.54
CA THR A 410 -11.66 9.64 19.75
C THR A 410 -10.39 9.70 20.61
N ALA A 411 -10.54 10.16 21.85
CA ALA A 411 -9.49 10.20 22.87
C ALA A 411 -10.11 10.05 24.26
N PRO A 412 -9.38 9.58 25.29
CA PRO A 412 -9.84 9.65 26.67
C PRO A 412 -10.28 11.06 27.08
N HIS A 413 -9.47 12.06 26.71
CA HIS A 413 -9.70 13.47 26.97
C HIS A 413 -9.61 14.33 25.70
N TYR A 414 -10.47 15.34 25.60
CA TYR A 414 -10.36 16.46 24.64
C TYR A 414 -10.42 16.05 23.17
N GLY A 415 -11.35 15.14 22.82
CA GLY A 415 -11.41 14.50 21.50
C GLY A 415 -11.37 15.45 20.30
N ALA A 416 -11.93 16.66 20.44
CA ALA A 416 -11.88 17.71 19.42
C ALA A 416 -10.69 18.65 19.58
N ILE A 417 -10.60 19.41 20.68
CA ILE A 417 -9.67 20.55 20.80
C ILE A 417 -9.03 20.61 22.19
N TYR A 418 -7.71 20.66 22.24
CA TYR A 418 -6.92 20.92 23.44
C TYR A 418 -6.01 22.15 23.25
N ASN A 419 -6.47 23.32 23.70
CA ASN A 419 -5.68 24.55 23.71
C ASN A 419 -4.92 24.70 25.02
N GLN A 420 -3.65 24.27 25.05
CA GLN A 420 -2.82 24.26 26.26
C GLN A 420 -2.41 25.66 26.71
N SER A 421 -1.96 26.49 25.77
CA SER A 421 -1.37 27.82 26.05
C SER A 421 -1.46 28.81 24.88
N GLY A 422 -2.07 28.41 23.77
CA GLY A 422 -2.19 29.23 22.57
C GLY A 422 -3.46 30.09 22.55
N THR A 423 -3.73 30.67 21.39
CA THR A 423 -5.03 31.29 21.07
C THR A 423 -5.72 30.49 19.97
N ILE A 424 -7.04 30.32 20.06
CA ILE A 424 -7.84 29.64 19.05
C ILE A 424 -9.20 30.34 18.89
N GLN A 425 -9.57 30.65 17.64
CA GLN A 425 -10.80 31.35 17.26
C GLN A 425 -11.67 30.50 16.32
N LEU A 426 -12.96 30.35 16.62
CA LEU A 426 -13.94 29.56 15.84
C LEU A 426 -15.12 30.44 15.38
N ARG A 427 -15.59 30.24 14.14
CA ARG A 427 -16.85 30.80 13.58
C ARG A 427 -17.49 29.86 12.57
N ASN A 428 -18.82 29.89 12.40
CA ASN A 428 -19.55 29.00 11.48
C ASN A 428 -19.10 27.51 11.63
N THR A 429 -18.68 27.04 12.82
CA THR A 429 -17.94 25.78 12.98
C THR A 429 -18.69 24.78 13.87
N ILE A 430 -18.71 23.50 13.46
CA ILE A 430 -19.31 22.39 14.20
C ILE A 430 -18.26 21.61 14.98
N VAL A 431 -18.54 21.35 16.25
CA VAL A 431 -17.87 20.38 17.11
C VAL A 431 -18.91 19.41 17.67
N GLY A 432 -18.94 18.16 17.17
CA GLY A 432 -19.93 17.14 17.55
C GLY A 432 -19.40 15.72 17.41
N GLU A 433 -20.13 14.69 17.84
CA GLU A 433 -19.70 13.28 17.76
C GLU A 433 -18.27 12.93 18.25
N ASN A 434 -17.61 13.71 19.13
CA ASN A 434 -16.24 13.42 19.59
C ASN A 434 -16.23 12.75 20.99
N PRO A 435 -16.34 11.41 21.11
CA PRO A 435 -16.48 10.72 22.39
C PRO A 435 -15.21 10.86 23.24
N SER A 436 -15.35 11.58 24.34
CA SER A 436 -14.34 11.91 25.35
C SER A 436 -15.08 12.43 26.61
N ASP A 437 -14.40 12.62 27.74
CA ASP A 437 -15.03 13.20 28.94
C ASP A 437 -15.40 14.69 28.77
N GLN A 438 -14.61 15.42 27.99
CA GLN A 438 -14.86 16.76 27.45
C GLN A 438 -14.34 16.80 26.02
N SER A 439 -15.10 17.31 25.04
CA SER A 439 -14.61 17.40 23.65
C SER A 439 -13.58 18.52 23.47
N CYS A 440 -13.68 19.60 24.24
CA CYS A 440 -12.82 20.77 24.21
C CYS A 440 -12.19 21.06 25.58
N TYR A 441 -10.96 21.61 25.58
CA TYR A 441 -10.30 22.16 26.77
C TYR A 441 -9.45 23.41 26.46
N GLY A 442 -9.35 24.29 27.45
CA GLY A 442 -8.58 25.53 27.40
C GLY A 442 -9.44 26.74 27.00
N THR A 443 -8.80 27.90 26.88
CA THR A 443 -9.49 29.12 26.43
C THR A 443 -9.74 29.02 24.92
N ILE A 444 -10.99 28.90 24.52
CA ILE A 444 -11.43 28.94 23.12
C ILE A 444 -12.25 30.20 22.90
N THR A 445 -11.92 30.98 21.88
CA THR A 445 -12.68 32.18 21.51
C THR A 445 -13.70 31.81 20.44
N SER A 446 -14.99 31.97 20.76
CA SER A 446 -16.03 32.02 19.73
C SER A 446 -16.07 33.43 19.13
N ASP A 447 -16.13 33.52 17.80
CA ASP A 447 -16.50 34.73 17.05
C ASP A 447 -18.01 34.74 16.69
N GLY A 448 -18.77 33.76 17.19
CA GLY A 448 -20.19 33.55 16.95
C GLY A 448 -20.50 32.47 15.91
N TYR A 449 -21.75 32.03 15.90
CA TYR A 449 -22.31 31.04 14.97
C TYR A 449 -21.57 29.69 14.99
N ASN A 450 -21.25 29.16 16.18
CA ASN A 450 -20.64 27.83 16.35
C ASN A 450 -21.58 26.84 17.05
N LEU A 451 -21.44 25.56 16.73
CA LEU A 451 -22.23 24.47 17.32
C LEU A 451 -21.34 23.53 18.14
N ASP A 452 -21.63 23.38 19.45
CA ASP A 452 -21.07 22.33 20.33
C ASP A 452 -22.19 21.35 20.71
N ARG A 453 -21.97 20.05 20.48
CA ARG A 453 -22.90 19.00 20.95
C ARG A 453 -22.94 18.91 22.48
N GLY A 454 -21.83 19.22 23.14
CA GLY A 454 -21.75 19.44 24.57
C GLY A 454 -21.76 20.94 24.90
N ASN A 455 -21.08 21.30 25.99
CA ASN A 455 -20.82 22.69 26.35
C ASN A 455 -19.39 22.82 26.91
N SER A 456 -18.45 22.18 26.21
CA SER A 456 -17.04 22.12 26.59
C SER A 456 -16.20 23.17 25.86
N CYS A 457 -16.66 23.64 24.69
CA CYS A 457 -15.91 24.60 23.87
C CYS A 457 -16.15 26.07 24.25
N GLY A 458 -17.00 26.35 25.25
CA GLY A 458 -17.18 27.69 25.84
C GLY A 458 -17.94 28.71 24.98
N PHE A 459 -18.62 28.24 23.93
CA PHE A 459 -19.36 29.09 22.98
C PHE A 459 -20.50 29.85 23.70
N THR A 460 -20.56 31.16 23.49
CA THR A 460 -21.39 32.11 24.26
C THR A 460 -21.75 33.40 23.49
N ASN A 461 -21.32 33.54 22.24
CA ASN A 461 -21.55 34.71 21.40
C ASN A 461 -22.77 34.54 20.48
N THR A 462 -23.14 35.60 19.75
CA THR A 462 -24.31 35.60 18.86
C THR A 462 -24.28 34.44 17.85
N GLY A 463 -25.37 33.69 17.77
CA GLY A 463 -25.50 32.53 16.88
C GLY A 463 -24.94 31.21 17.45
N ASP A 464 -24.21 31.24 18.57
CA ASP A 464 -23.67 30.01 19.16
C ASP A 464 -24.78 29.09 19.70
N SER A 465 -24.67 27.80 19.40
CA SER A 465 -25.59 26.73 19.80
C SER A 465 -24.83 25.66 20.60
N VAL A 466 -25.12 25.54 21.89
CA VAL A 466 -24.48 24.56 22.80
C VAL A 466 -25.48 23.52 23.29
N ASN A 467 -24.97 22.35 23.69
CA ASN A 467 -25.74 21.15 24.04
C ASN A 467 -26.69 20.71 22.90
N THR A 468 -26.28 20.96 21.65
CA THR A 468 -27.13 20.90 20.46
C THR A 468 -26.61 19.83 19.51
N ASP A 469 -27.42 18.83 19.16
CA ASP A 469 -26.98 17.76 18.27
C ASP A 469 -26.88 18.25 16.80
N PRO A 470 -25.70 18.19 16.15
CA PRO A 470 -25.54 18.66 14.78
C PRO A 470 -26.15 17.73 13.73
N GLN A 471 -26.56 16.51 14.10
CA GLN A 471 -27.17 15.52 13.20
C GLN A 471 -26.36 15.30 11.91
N LEU A 472 -25.07 15.00 12.10
CA LEU A 472 -24.15 14.67 11.01
C LEU A 472 -24.45 13.27 10.47
N GLY A 473 -24.40 13.12 9.15
CA GLY A 473 -24.34 11.82 8.48
C GLY A 473 -23.01 11.12 8.69
N VAL A 474 -22.85 9.94 8.08
CA VAL A 474 -21.56 9.23 8.07
C VAL A 474 -20.53 9.96 7.21
N LEU A 475 -19.25 9.78 7.53
CA LEU A 475 -18.15 10.25 6.69
C LEU A 475 -18.17 9.46 5.37
N GLN A 476 -18.29 10.16 4.25
CA GLN A 476 -18.33 9.58 2.91
C GLN A 476 -18.05 10.65 1.84
N ASN A 477 -17.93 10.21 0.58
CA ASN A 477 -17.97 11.11 -0.57
C ASN A 477 -19.42 11.62 -0.81
N ASN A 478 -19.70 12.87 -0.45
CA ASN A 478 -20.98 13.56 -0.73
C ASN A 478 -20.88 14.53 -1.93
N GLY A 479 -19.98 14.23 -2.88
CA GLY A 479 -19.52 15.12 -3.95
C GLY A 479 -18.30 15.95 -3.55
N GLY A 480 -17.59 16.49 -4.54
CA GLY A 480 -16.34 17.25 -4.36
C GLY A 480 -15.08 16.38 -4.41
N ASP A 481 -13.92 17.01 -4.12
CA ASP A 481 -12.61 16.36 -4.19
C ASP A 481 -12.22 15.61 -2.90
N THR A 482 -12.94 15.83 -1.79
CA THR A 482 -12.63 15.25 -0.47
C THR A 482 -13.89 14.77 0.28
N GLU A 483 -13.73 13.82 1.19
CA GLU A 483 -14.84 13.28 1.99
C GLU A 483 -15.34 14.27 3.04
N THR A 484 -16.64 14.20 3.31
CA THR A 484 -17.39 15.17 4.12
C THR A 484 -18.38 14.47 5.05
N LEU A 485 -18.84 15.21 6.05
CA LEU A 485 -19.97 14.85 6.91
C LEU A 485 -21.17 15.71 6.48
N ALA A 486 -22.14 15.11 5.79
CA ALA A 486 -23.34 15.81 5.35
C ALA A 486 -24.29 16.13 6.51
N LEU A 487 -25.06 17.21 6.41
CA LEU A 487 -26.12 17.52 7.37
C LEU A 487 -27.39 16.69 7.08
N ALA A 488 -28.05 16.18 8.12
CA ALA A 488 -29.40 15.64 8.02
C ALA A 488 -30.41 16.76 7.72
N SER A 489 -31.52 16.45 7.05
CA SER A 489 -32.55 17.40 6.59
C SER A 489 -33.33 18.15 7.69
N ASN A 490 -33.00 17.93 8.95
CA ASN A 490 -33.56 18.59 10.12
C ASN A 490 -32.46 18.94 11.15
N SER A 491 -31.21 19.08 10.67
CA SER A 491 -30.05 19.52 11.44
C SER A 491 -30.18 21.00 11.84
N PRO A 492 -29.88 21.36 13.10
CA PRO A 492 -29.84 22.75 13.56
C PRO A 492 -28.61 23.54 13.07
N ALA A 493 -27.81 22.97 12.15
CA ALA A 493 -26.73 23.68 11.46
C ALA A 493 -27.15 24.28 10.11
N ILE A 494 -28.32 23.87 9.56
CA ILE A 494 -28.87 24.38 8.31
C ILE A 494 -29.33 25.83 8.48
N ASP A 495 -28.98 26.72 7.55
CA ASP A 495 -29.33 28.16 7.53
C ASP A 495 -28.98 28.92 8.84
N ALA A 496 -28.08 28.36 9.65
CA ALA A 496 -27.82 28.81 11.03
C ALA A 496 -26.46 29.52 11.23
N GLY A 497 -25.64 29.62 10.19
CA GLY A 497 -24.35 30.32 10.19
C GLY A 497 -24.45 31.82 9.92
N SER A 498 -23.33 32.44 9.53
CA SER A 498 -23.28 33.87 9.20
C SER A 498 -22.85 34.15 7.76
N ASN A 499 -23.76 34.74 6.97
CA ASN A 499 -23.50 35.25 5.61
C ASN A 499 -22.38 36.30 5.54
N ALA A 500 -22.06 36.99 6.63
CA ALA A 500 -20.97 37.97 6.68
C ALA A 500 -19.57 37.33 6.54
N PHE A 501 -19.44 36.03 6.83
CA PHE A 501 -18.19 35.28 6.83
C PHE A 501 -18.30 33.94 6.07
N CYS A 502 -19.29 33.85 5.19
CA CYS A 502 -19.52 32.71 4.33
C CYS A 502 -18.56 32.74 3.12
N PRO A 503 -17.79 31.67 2.84
CA PRO A 503 -17.03 31.55 1.60
C PRO A 503 -17.98 31.38 0.41
N ALA A 504 -17.50 31.59 -0.82
CA ALA A 504 -18.34 31.44 -2.02
C ALA A 504 -18.77 29.99 -2.31
N THR A 505 -18.11 29.02 -1.68
CA THR A 505 -18.33 27.57 -1.80
C THR A 505 -18.10 26.85 -0.48
N ASP A 506 -18.64 25.64 -0.34
CA ASP A 506 -18.34 24.70 0.76
C ASP A 506 -17.10 23.83 0.46
N GLN A 507 -16.80 22.83 1.30
CA GLN A 507 -15.66 21.91 1.12
C GLN A 507 -15.68 21.15 -0.22
N ARG A 508 -16.86 20.98 -0.82
CA ARG A 508 -17.07 20.20 -2.05
C ARG A 508 -17.02 21.07 -3.30
N GLY A 509 -16.91 22.39 -3.14
CA GLY A 509 -17.09 23.35 -4.23
C GLY A 509 -18.56 23.65 -4.56
N ALA A 510 -19.53 23.22 -3.73
CA ALA A 510 -20.93 23.61 -3.89
C ALA A 510 -21.12 25.07 -3.46
N THR A 511 -21.93 25.84 -4.16
CA THR A 511 -22.14 27.28 -3.90
C THR A 511 -22.75 27.56 -2.52
N ARG A 512 -22.37 28.68 -1.88
CA ARG A 512 -23.00 29.19 -0.66
C ARG A 512 -23.39 30.68 -0.79
N PRO A 513 -24.35 31.20 -0.01
CA PRO A 513 -25.32 30.44 0.79
C PRO A 513 -26.40 29.79 -0.09
N ILE A 514 -27.05 28.73 0.40
CA ILE A 514 -28.27 28.16 -0.18
C ILE A 514 -29.38 28.20 0.87
N ASP A 515 -30.62 28.46 0.42
CA ASP A 515 -31.86 28.29 1.18
C ASP A 515 -32.11 26.78 1.37
N GLY A 516 -31.66 26.25 2.51
CA GLY A 516 -31.65 24.82 2.82
C GLY A 516 -32.95 24.34 3.45
N ASP A 517 -33.55 25.15 4.34
CA ASP A 517 -34.83 24.85 5.01
C ASP A 517 -36.08 25.23 4.21
N ASN A 518 -35.92 26.06 3.16
CA ASN A 518 -36.95 26.55 2.23
C ASN A 518 -37.89 27.64 2.81
N ASP A 519 -37.45 28.44 3.79
CA ASP A 519 -38.18 29.62 4.28
C ASP A 519 -38.09 30.87 3.37
N ALA A 520 -37.25 30.83 2.33
CA ALA A 520 -36.90 31.90 1.38
C ALA A 520 -35.85 32.93 1.86
N ASN A 521 -35.06 32.64 2.91
CA ASN A 521 -33.95 33.45 3.41
C ASN A 521 -32.64 32.63 3.51
N ALA A 522 -31.98 32.42 2.36
CA ALA A 522 -30.70 31.70 2.27
C ALA A 522 -29.60 32.21 3.23
N VAL A 523 -29.16 31.35 4.15
CA VAL A 523 -28.07 31.58 5.09
C VAL A 523 -27.05 30.46 5.03
N CYS A 524 -25.77 30.81 5.18
CA CYS A 524 -24.64 29.88 5.19
C CYS A 524 -24.80 28.80 6.27
N ASP A 525 -24.56 27.53 5.96
CA ASP A 525 -24.59 26.49 7.00
C ASP A 525 -23.39 26.60 7.96
N MET A 526 -23.61 26.22 9.21
CA MET A 526 -22.51 25.89 10.13
C MET A 526 -21.82 24.61 9.65
N GLY A 527 -20.49 24.58 9.70
CA GLY A 527 -19.68 23.45 9.26
C GLY A 527 -19.20 23.53 7.82
N ALA A 528 -18.50 22.47 7.39
CA ALA A 528 -17.79 22.40 6.11
C ALA A 528 -18.67 22.07 4.88
N PHE A 529 -19.96 21.80 5.09
CA PHE A 529 -20.90 21.27 4.11
C PHE A 529 -22.10 22.20 3.97
N GLU A 530 -22.58 22.44 2.74
CA GLU A 530 -23.85 23.15 2.50
C GLU A 530 -24.99 22.19 2.14
N TYR A 531 -26.09 22.27 2.88
CA TYR A 531 -27.35 21.62 2.59
C TYR A 531 -28.14 22.41 1.53
N ALA A 532 -28.79 21.70 0.61
CA ALA A 532 -29.39 22.33 -0.58
C ALA A 532 -30.87 21.98 -0.78
N GLY A 533 -31.54 21.38 0.21
CA GLY A 533 -32.94 20.91 0.15
C GLY A 533 -33.23 19.76 -0.83
N VAL A 534 -32.41 19.61 -1.87
CA VAL A 534 -32.59 18.73 -3.02
C VAL A 534 -31.24 18.10 -3.38
N ALA A 535 -31.24 16.84 -3.84
CA ALA A 535 -30.03 16.23 -4.39
C ALA A 535 -29.52 17.05 -5.59
N PRO A 536 -28.21 17.38 -5.66
CA PRO A 536 -27.70 18.43 -6.55
C PRO A 536 -27.87 18.10 -8.04
N THR A 537 -28.90 18.68 -8.67
CA THR A 537 -29.22 18.52 -10.09
C THR A 537 -28.28 19.34 -10.98
N GLY A 538 -26.99 19.01 -10.98
CA GLY A 538 -26.00 19.77 -11.74
C GLY A 538 -24.54 19.49 -11.40
N VAL A 539 -24.18 18.25 -11.08
CA VAL A 539 -22.75 17.87 -11.04
C VAL A 539 -22.17 18.01 -12.45
N PRO A 540 -21.20 18.91 -12.71
CA PRO A 540 -20.37 18.76 -13.89
C PRO A 540 -19.56 17.48 -13.65
N THR A 541 -19.80 16.44 -14.45
CA THR A 541 -19.06 15.20 -14.33
C THR A 541 -17.58 15.48 -14.55
N LEU A 542 -16.82 15.53 -13.45
CA LEU A 542 -15.41 15.23 -13.51
C LEU A 542 -15.29 13.87 -14.18
N THR A 543 -14.49 13.79 -15.23
CA THR A 543 -13.95 12.50 -15.65
C THR A 543 -13.32 11.86 -14.41
N PRO A 544 -13.61 10.59 -14.09
CA PRO A 544 -12.87 9.93 -13.03
C PRO A 544 -11.39 10.07 -13.34
N PHE A 545 -10.58 10.46 -12.35
CA PHE A 545 -9.14 10.29 -12.45
C PHE A 545 -8.87 8.82 -12.79
N PRO A 546 -7.89 8.52 -13.65
CA PRO A 546 -7.77 7.20 -14.25
C PRO A 546 -7.45 6.14 -13.21
N THR A 547 -8.50 5.46 -12.71
CA THR A 547 -8.38 4.05 -12.39
C THR A 547 -7.86 3.37 -13.64
N PHE A 548 -6.66 2.81 -13.59
CA PHE A 548 -6.09 2.02 -14.67
C PHE A 548 -6.96 0.77 -14.89
N THR A 549 -7.99 0.95 -15.72
CA THR A 549 -9.10 0.01 -15.88
C THR A 549 -8.86 -0.77 -17.17
N PRO A 550 -8.36 -2.01 -17.11
CA PRO A 550 -8.32 -2.86 -18.30
C PRO A 550 -9.74 -3.08 -18.84
N THR A 551 -9.90 -2.85 -20.15
CA THR A 551 -11.21 -2.77 -20.81
C THR A 551 -11.98 -4.09 -20.78
N GLN A 552 -13.24 -4.07 -20.30
CA GLN A 552 -14.10 -5.26 -20.22
C GLN A 552 -14.84 -5.60 -21.53
N THR A 553 -15.06 -6.90 -21.79
CA THR A 553 -16.32 -7.50 -22.31
C THR A 553 -16.18 -9.02 -22.47
N PRO A 554 -17.26 -9.83 -22.53
CA PRO A 554 -18.66 -9.60 -22.14
C PRO A 554 -19.21 -10.61 -21.11
N GLN A 555 -20.33 -10.29 -20.46
CA GLN A 555 -20.99 -11.13 -19.45
C GLN A 555 -21.90 -12.21 -20.08
N PHE A 556 -21.95 -13.41 -19.48
CA PHE A 556 -22.97 -14.44 -19.76
C PHE A 556 -23.75 -14.80 -18.48
N THR A 557 -25.08 -14.86 -18.59
CA THR A 557 -26.01 -15.32 -17.54
C THR A 557 -26.36 -16.80 -17.74
N TYR A 558 -26.48 -17.58 -16.65
CA TYR A 558 -27.17 -18.87 -16.71
C TYR A 558 -27.90 -19.26 -15.42
N THR A 559 -28.95 -20.08 -15.57
CA THR A 559 -29.96 -20.37 -14.53
C THR A 559 -29.68 -21.68 -13.79
N PRO A 560 -29.82 -21.75 -12.45
CA PRO A 560 -29.58 -22.98 -11.69
C PRO A 560 -30.70 -24.02 -11.87
N THR A 561 -30.34 -25.30 -12.04
CA THR A 561 -31.29 -26.42 -12.13
C THR A 561 -30.90 -27.62 -11.25
N ARG A 562 -31.84 -28.00 -10.39
CA ARG A 562 -32.15 -29.31 -9.74
C ARG A 562 -31.36 -30.57 -10.18
N THR A 563 -31.18 -31.65 -9.39
CA THR A 563 -31.50 -32.06 -7.98
C THR A 563 -31.09 -33.54 -7.82
N ARG A 564 -30.70 -34.06 -6.63
CA ARG A 564 -31.20 -35.39 -6.17
C ARG A 564 -31.03 -35.82 -4.70
N THR A 565 -31.95 -36.72 -4.34
CA THR A 565 -32.34 -37.26 -3.02
C THR A 565 -31.64 -38.59 -2.67
N PRO A 566 -31.50 -38.94 -1.38
CA PRO A 566 -32.07 -40.20 -0.86
C PRO A 566 -33.01 -39.95 0.34
N THR A 567 -34.26 -40.45 0.39
CA THR A 567 -34.75 -41.83 0.59
C THR A 567 -34.85 -42.19 2.09
N ALA A 568 -36.03 -42.61 2.54
CA ALA A 568 -36.40 -42.75 3.95
C ALA A 568 -36.95 -44.15 4.31
N THR A 569 -36.98 -44.48 5.60
CA THR A 569 -37.60 -45.69 6.17
C THR A 569 -38.31 -45.36 7.50
N PHE A 570 -39.37 -46.11 7.83
CA PHE A 570 -40.38 -45.85 8.88
C PHE A 570 -40.59 -47.15 9.73
N THR A 571 -41.19 -47.24 10.93
CA THR A 571 -41.96 -46.38 11.88
C THR A 571 -41.90 -47.11 13.29
N PRO A 572 -42.81 -47.03 14.31
CA PRO A 572 -44.02 -46.23 14.58
C PRO A 572 -44.18 -45.57 15.99
N SER A 573 -45.13 -44.63 16.06
CA SER A 573 -46.08 -44.34 17.18
C SER A 573 -45.61 -43.96 18.59
N ASN A 574 -45.93 -42.73 19.02
CA ASN A 574 -47.07 -42.46 19.93
C ASN A 574 -47.52 -40.98 19.83
N THR A 575 -48.71 -40.64 20.34
CA THR A 575 -49.51 -39.47 19.91
C THR A 575 -50.31 -38.88 21.10
N PRO A 576 -50.77 -37.61 21.10
CA PRO A 576 -50.00 -36.37 20.98
C PRO A 576 -50.31 -35.34 22.11
N THR A 577 -49.53 -34.25 22.16
CA THR A 577 -49.92 -32.98 22.81
C THR A 577 -49.73 -31.85 21.79
N PRO A 578 -50.62 -30.83 21.69
CA PRO A 578 -50.59 -29.85 20.60
C PRO A 578 -49.49 -28.79 20.77
N THR A 579 -48.27 -29.12 20.39
CA THR A 579 -47.20 -28.14 20.12
C THR A 579 -47.46 -27.51 18.75
N GLN A 580 -47.31 -26.18 18.64
CA GLN A 580 -47.43 -25.49 17.33
C GLN A 580 -46.40 -26.04 16.34
N THR A 581 -46.83 -26.32 15.10
CA THR A 581 -45.90 -26.57 13.99
C THR A 581 -44.98 -25.37 13.81
N PRO A 582 -43.64 -25.56 13.77
CA PRO A 582 -42.70 -24.49 13.48
C PRO A 582 -43.07 -23.78 12.17
N ARG A 583 -43.03 -22.45 12.17
CA ARG A 583 -43.17 -21.66 10.95
C ARG A 583 -41.87 -21.84 10.14
N GLY A 584 -41.95 -21.72 8.82
CA GLY A 584 -40.74 -21.52 8.02
C GLY A 584 -39.98 -20.24 8.42
N PRO A 585 -38.67 -20.16 8.15
CA PRO A 585 -37.89 -18.94 8.32
C PRO A 585 -38.50 -17.71 7.64
N ILE A 586 -38.33 -16.54 8.26
CA ILE A 586 -38.66 -15.23 7.66
C ILE A 586 -37.48 -14.25 7.75
N ALA A 587 -37.64 -13.11 7.09
CA ALA A 587 -36.84 -11.92 7.35
C ALA A 587 -37.42 -11.10 8.52
N PHE A 588 -36.54 -10.58 9.36
CA PHE A 588 -36.75 -9.39 10.17
C PHE A 588 -35.90 -8.24 9.59
N TYR A 589 -36.33 -7.00 9.75
CA TYR A 589 -35.72 -5.82 9.12
C TYR A 589 -35.14 -4.87 10.18
N VAL A 590 -33.92 -4.37 9.95
CA VAL A 590 -33.20 -3.42 10.81
C VAL A 590 -32.63 -2.29 9.95
N ALA A 591 -32.88 -1.04 10.34
CA ALA A 591 -32.40 0.18 9.69
C ALA A 591 -32.04 1.24 10.74
N THR A 592 -31.07 2.12 10.45
CA THR A 592 -30.59 3.14 11.40
C THR A 592 -31.66 4.16 11.81
N ASN A 593 -32.70 4.36 10.99
CA ASN A 593 -33.87 5.18 11.26
C ASN A 593 -35.09 4.38 11.78
N GLY A 594 -34.92 3.10 12.09
CA GLY A 594 -35.97 2.22 12.59
C GLY A 594 -36.36 2.49 14.04
N SER A 595 -37.20 1.63 14.61
CA SER A 595 -37.55 1.66 16.03
C SER A 595 -37.65 0.27 16.63
N ASP A 596 -36.95 0.03 17.73
CA ASP A 596 -37.01 -1.24 18.45
C ASP A 596 -38.37 -1.49 19.15
N GLY A 597 -39.31 -0.53 19.07
CA GLY A 597 -40.72 -0.73 19.40
C GLY A 597 -41.54 -1.47 18.33
N ASN A 598 -41.09 -1.52 17.07
CA ASN A 598 -41.83 -2.07 15.93
C ASN A 598 -41.95 -3.62 15.99
N ASP A 599 -42.72 -4.24 15.09
CA ASP A 599 -42.69 -5.70 14.93
C ASP A 599 -41.46 -6.21 14.15
N CYS A 600 -40.85 -5.33 13.34
CA CYS A 600 -39.68 -5.56 12.53
C CYS A 600 -39.90 -6.63 11.43
N LEU A 601 -41.14 -6.82 10.99
CA LEU A 601 -41.56 -7.80 9.99
C LEU A 601 -41.66 -7.24 8.55
N THR A 602 -41.48 -5.92 8.37
CA THR A 602 -41.48 -5.25 7.06
C THR A 602 -40.42 -4.14 7.01
N PRO A 603 -39.93 -3.74 5.81
CA PRO A 603 -39.00 -2.61 5.65
C PRO A 603 -39.48 -1.32 6.34
N ALA A 604 -40.74 -0.95 6.13
CA ALA A 604 -41.34 0.28 6.67
C ALA A 604 -41.56 0.24 8.20
N ALA A 605 -41.39 -0.92 8.84
CA ALA A 605 -41.50 -1.11 10.28
C ALA A 605 -40.20 -1.71 10.87
N ALA A 606 -39.04 -1.39 10.30
CA ALA A 606 -37.75 -1.92 10.74
C ALA A 606 -37.42 -1.58 12.22
N CYS A 607 -36.63 -2.44 12.84
CA CYS A 607 -35.99 -2.21 14.14
C CYS A 607 -34.85 -1.18 14.00
N ALA A 608 -34.51 -0.49 15.08
CA ALA A 608 -33.34 0.39 15.14
C ALA A 608 -32.04 -0.43 15.31
N SER A 609 -32.11 -1.56 16.01
CA SER A 609 -30.96 -2.40 16.31
C SER A 609 -31.22 -3.89 16.06
N VAL A 610 -30.13 -4.63 15.82
CA VAL A 610 -30.16 -6.10 15.72
C VAL A 610 -30.58 -6.73 17.07
N ASN A 611 -30.23 -6.11 18.20
CA ASN A 611 -30.66 -6.57 19.53
C ASN A 611 -32.17 -6.38 19.74
N GLY A 612 -32.76 -5.31 19.21
CA GLY A 612 -34.21 -5.09 19.20
C GLY A 612 -34.95 -6.15 18.39
N ALA A 613 -34.42 -6.54 17.23
CA ALA A 613 -34.93 -7.66 16.44
C ALA A 613 -34.77 -9.00 17.19
N LEU A 614 -33.60 -9.26 17.78
CA LEU A 614 -33.35 -10.44 18.62
C LEU A 614 -34.27 -10.52 19.85
N ALA A 615 -34.74 -9.38 20.38
CA ALA A 615 -35.68 -9.35 21.51
C ALA A 615 -37.11 -9.81 21.15
N LYS A 616 -37.50 -9.84 19.86
CA LYS A 616 -38.89 -10.16 19.47
C LYS A 616 -39.27 -11.60 19.85
N SER A 617 -40.44 -11.76 20.48
CA SER A 617 -40.92 -13.05 21.01
C SER A 617 -41.36 -14.06 19.93
N ASN A 618 -41.62 -13.58 18.71
CA ASN A 618 -41.98 -14.37 17.53
C ASN A 618 -40.78 -14.80 16.66
N MET A 619 -39.55 -14.39 16.99
CA MET A 619 -38.34 -14.79 16.27
C MET A 619 -37.91 -16.21 16.65
N GLN A 620 -37.74 -17.07 15.65
CA GLN A 620 -37.47 -18.50 15.76
C GLN A 620 -36.10 -18.87 15.18
N THR A 621 -35.61 -20.08 15.50
CA THR A 621 -34.35 -20.61 14.96
C THR A 621 -34.42 -20.69 13.43
N GLY A 622 -33.41 -20.12 12.76
CA GLY A 622 -33.31 -20.09 11.30
C GLY A 622 -33.89 -18.84 10.63
N ASP A 623 -34.60 -17.97 11.38
CA ASP A 623 -34.97 -16.65 10.88
C ASP A 623 -33.71 -15.83 10.52
N THR A 624 -33.86 -14.85 9.63
CA THR A 624 -32.77 -13.98 9.16
C THR A 624 -33.08 -12.53 9.50
N ILE A 625 -32.11 -11.80 10.02
CA ILE A 625 -32.18 -10.36 10.26
C ILE A 625 -31.47 -9.67 9.08
N LYS A 626 -32.24 -9.05 8.19
CA LYS A 626 -31.73 -8.12 7.18
C LYS A 626 -31.38 -6.80 7.86
N VAL A 627 -30.18 -6.30 7.63
CA VAL A 627 -29.68 -5.03 8.16
C VAL A 627 -29.29 -4.12 7.00
N ALA A 628 -29.87 -2.93 6.94
CA ALA A 628 -29.58 -1.94 5.89
C ALA A 628 -28.15 -1.38 6.03
N VAL A 629 -27.59 -0.87 4.94
CA VAL A 629 -26.34 -0.09 4.94
C VAL A 629 -26.45 1.07 5.93
N GLY A 630 -25.40 1.25 6.74
CA GLY A 630 -25.35 2.23 7.81
C GLY A 630 -24.55 1.72 9.01
N THR A 631 -24.29 2.61 9.96
CA THR A 631 -23.54 2.31 11.19
C THR A 631 -24.48 2.12 12.37
N TYR A 632 -24.30 1.02 13.09
CA TYR A 632 -25.11 0.60 14.24
C TYR A 632 -24.23 0.51 15.49
N PHE A 633 -24.75 1.04 16.59
CA PHE A 633 -24.06 1.19 17.86
C PHE A 633 -24.71 0.35 18.95
N GLY A 634 -23.93 -0.08 19.94
CA GLY A 634 -24.42 -0.80 21.12
C GLY A 634 -24.62 0.12 22.33
N SER A 635 -25.65 -0.16 23.14
CA SER A 635 -25.74 0.32 24.53
C SER A 635 -24.89 -0.54 25.49
N ASP A 636 -24.82 -1.84 25.21
CA ASP A 636 -24.34 -2.87 26.13
C ASP A 636 -22.84 -3.15 25.99
N ALA A 637 -22.34 -4.22 26.63
CA ALA A 637 -20.95 -4.70 26.49
C ALA A 637 -20.58 -5.18 25.06
N GLN A 638 -21.55 -5.25 24.15
CA GLN A 638 -21.35 -5.49 22.73
C GLN A 638 -22.38 -4.72 21.88
N VAL A 639 -22.09 -4.49 20.60
CA VAL A 639 -23.06 -3.98 19.62
C VAL A 639 -24.16 -5.02 19.35
N VAL A 640 -23.79 -6.29 19.10
CA VAL A 640 -24.75 -7.37 18.79
C VAL A 640 -24.55 -8.58 19.69
N LEU A 641 -25.61 -9.04 20.37
CA LEU A 641 -25.59 -10.25 21.22
C LEU A 641 -26.45 -11.38 20.62
N VAL A 642 -25.83 -12.25 19.83
CA VAL A 642 -26.51 -13.40 19.20
C VAL A 642 -26.83 -14.47 20.25
N ASN A 643 -28.01 -14.35 20.85
CA ASN A 643 -28.57 -15.23 21.87
C ASN A 643 -29.62 -16.23 21.33
N LYS A 644 -29.97 -16.12 20.05
CA LYS A 644 -30.83 -17.03 19.26
C LYS A 644 -30.06 -17.50 18.03
N SER A 645 -30.39 -18.69 17.52
CA SER A 645 -29.76 -19.22 16.31
C SER A 645 -30.41 -18.64 15.06
N VAL A 646 -29.98 -17.45 14.66
CA VAL A 646 -30.52 -16.68 13.51
C VAL A 646 -29.37 -16.17 12.63
N ASN A 647 -29.67 -15.85 11.37
CA ASN A 647 -28.69 -15.26 10.46
C ASN A 647 -28.73 -13.73 10.54
N LEU A 648 -27.59 -13.09 10.34
CA LEU A 648 -27.41 -11.65 10.14
C LEU A 648 -26.95 -11.43 8.70
N SER A 649 -27.73 -10.69 7.91
CA SER A 649 -27.39 -10.34 6.53
C SER A 649 -27.42 -8.83 6.40
N GLY A 650 -26.23 -8.22 6.35
CA GLY A 650 -26.04 -6.79 6.23
C GLY A 650 -26.04 -6.30 4.79
N GLY A 651 -25.74 -5.02 4.63
CA GLY A 651 -25.48 -4.42 3.32
C GLY A 651 -26.72 -4.14 2.47
N TRP A 652 -27.93 -4.26 3.00
CA TRP A 652 -29.15 -4.02 2.23
C TRP A 652 -29.37 -2.54 1.91
N ASP A 653 -29.90 -2.24 0.72
CA ASP A 653 -30.38 -0.90 0.39
C ASP A 653 -31.59 -0.47 1.24
N ALA A 654 -31.99 0.79 1.13
CA ALA A 654 -33.06 1.38 1.95
C ALA A 654 -34.46 0.78 1.70
N SER A 655 -34.67 0.05 0.59
CA SER A 655 -35.90 -0.71 0.34
C SER A 655 -35.79 -2.21 0.68
N PHE A 656 -34.58 -2.68 0.96
CA PHE A 656 -34.20 -4.08 1.20
C PHE A 656 -34.40 -5.02 -0.01
N ASP A 657 -34.26 -4.48 -1.22
CA ASP A 657 -34.38 -5.21 -2.49
C ASP A 657 -33.04 -5.81 -2.94
N ALA A 658 -31.93 -5.09 -2.78
CA ALA A 658 -30.57 -5.55 -3.08
C ALA A 658 -29.59 -5.39 -1.91
N GLN A 659 -28.52 -6.19 -1.90
CA GLN A 659 -27.32 -5.91 -1.10
C GLN A 659 -26.40 -5.03 -1.96
N SER A 660 -26.04 -3.85 -1.45
CA SER A 660 -25.32 -2.78 -2.15
C SER A 660 -24.03 -2.33 -1.44
N GLY A 661 -23.72 -2.92 -0.29
CA GLY A 661 -22.52 -2.62 0.50
C GLY A 661 -22.47 -3.49 1.76
N HIS A 662 -22.17 -2.88 2.91
CA HIS A 662 -22.09 -3.56 4.21
C HIS A 662 -22.92 -2.85 5.28
N ALA A 663 -23.35 -3.59 6.31
CA ALA A 663 -23.83 -2.99 7.56
C ALA A 663 -22.68 -2.92 8.57
N THR A 664 -22.44 -1.76 9.19
CA THR A 664 -21.29 -1.54 10.08
C THR A 664 -21.71 -1.64 11.54
N PHE A 665 -21.09 -2.55 12.30
CA PHE A 665 -21.22 -2.65 13.75
C PHE A 665 -19.99 -2.01 14.41
N ASP A 666 -20.20 -0.85 15.04
CA ASP A 666 -19.10 -0.02 15.55
C ASP A 666 -19.03 -0.01 17.09
N GLY A 667 -17.91 -0.53 17.61
CA GLY A 667 -17.63 -0.64 19.04
C GLY A 667 -17.19 0.67 19.72
N GLN A 668 -16.96 1.75 18.96
CA GLN A 668 -16.55 3.09 19.43
C GLN A 668 -15.34 3.08 20.39
N ASN A 669 -14.44 2.12 20.21
CA ASN A 669 -13.29 1.83 21.10
C ASN A 669 -13.66 1.61 22.58
N ALA A 670 -14.94 1.29 22.87
CA ALA A 670 -15.49 1.19 24.22
C ALA A 670 -16.13 -0.18 24.54
N ARG A 671 -16.55 -0.94 23.52
CA ARG A 671 -17.25 -2.23 23.66
C ARG A 671 -16.90 -3.18 22.52
N ARG A 672 -17.28 -4.45 22.64
CA ARG A 672 -17.13 -5.45 21.56
C ARG A 672 -18.07 -5.17 20.38
N GLY A 673 -17.70 -5.57 19.16
CA GLY A 673 -18.64 -5.66 18.05
C GLY A 673 -19.74 -6.72 18.28
N ILE A 674 -19.44 -8.00 18.04
CA ILE A 674 -20.41 -9.11 18.10
C ILE A 674 -20.02 -10.13 19.17
N THR A 675 -20.94 -10.47 20.07
CA THR A 675 -20.87 -11.65 20.95
C THR A 675 -21.83 -12.73 20.43
N ILE A 676 -21.34 -13.94 20.16
CA ILE A 676 -22.17 -15.12 19.87
C ILE A 676 -22.15 -16.03 21.10
N GLN A 677 -23.33 -16.35 21.64
CA GLN A 677 -23.44 -17.21 22.83
C GLN A 677 -23.17 -18.69 22.51
N SER A 678 -22.79 -19.44 23.54
CA SER A 678 -22.58 -20.88 23.46
C SER A 678 -23.79 -21.64 22.90
N GLY A 679 -23.55 -22.61 22.01
CA GLY A 679 -24.58 -23.45 21.40
C GLY A 679 -25.54 -22.72 20.43
N LYS A 680 -25.25 -21.49 20.00
CA LYS A 680 -26.02 -20.78 18.96
C LYS A 680 -25.40 -21.01 17.58
N THR A 681 -26.23 -20.99 16.54
CA THR A 681 -25.79 -21.11 15.14
C THR A 681 -26.18 -19.87 14.36
N THR A 682 -25.24 -19.24 13.65
CA THR A 682 -25.49 -18.00 12.91
C THR A 682 -24.62 -17.89 11.66
N ILE A 683 -25.22 -17.46 10.55
CA ILE A 683 -24.48 -16.89 9.42
C ILE A 683 -24.43 -15.37 9.64
N ILE A 684 -23.27 -14.76 9.41
CA ILE A 684 -23.03 -13.32 9.45
C ILE A 684 -22.48 -12.95 8.07
N ASP A 685 -23.18 -12.09 7.33
CA ASP A 685 -23.00 -11.90 5.89
C ASP A 685 -23.03 -10.39 5.55
N HIS A 686 -22.09 -9.90 4.74
CA HIS A 686 -21.98 -8.50 4.32
C HIS A 686 -22.01 -7.49 5.50
N VAL A 687 -21.12 -7.67 6.48
CA VAL A 687 -20.95 -6.74 7.61
C VAL A 687 -19.52 -6.20 7.72
N ILE A 688 -19.38 -4.99 8.27
CA ILE A 688 -18.12 -4.48 8.82
C ILE A 688 -18.22 -4.55 10.34
N VAL A 689 -17.21 -5.11 11.01
CA VAL A 689 -17.08 -5.06 12.48
C VAL A 689 -15.81 -4.29 12.80
N GLN A 690 -15.98 -3.11 13.40
CA GLN A 690 -14.86 -2.19 13.62
C GLN A 690 -14.87 -1.46 14.96
N ASN A 691 -13.70 -0.92 15.32
CA ASN A 691 -13.47 -0.14 16.54
C ASN A 691 -13.94 -0.89 17.82
N GLY A 692 -13.98 -2.22 17.77
CA GLY A 692 -14.36 -3.08 18.88
C GLY A 692 -13.21 -3.21 19.88
N TYR A 693 -13.43 -2.78 21.12
CA TYR A 693 -12.42 -2.88 22.19
C TYR A 693 -12.89 -3.75 23.35
N MET A 694 -11.99 -4.61 23.83
CA MET A 694 -12.20 -5.38 25.06
C MET A 694 -10.91 -5.47 25.90
N ASN A 695 -11.04 -5.24 27.21
CA ASN A 695 -10.02 -5.61 28.20
C ASN A 695 -10.07 -7.13 28.52
N ALA A 696 -10.09 -7.93 27.46
CA ALA A 696 -10.20 -9.38 27.43
C ALA A 696 -9.72 -9.89 26.06
N SER A 697 -10.27 -11.01 25.57
CA SER A 697 -10.09 -11.49 24.19
C SER A 697 -11.29 -11.15 23.30
N GLY A 698 -11.09 -11.04 21.99
CA GLY A 698 -12.15 -10.78 21.00
C GLY A 698 -12.63 -9.33 21.04
N GLY A 699 -11.90 -8.42 20.39
CA GLY A 699 -12.30 -7.00 20.29
C GLY A 699 -13.47 -6.81 19.34
N GLY A 700 -13.36 -7.34 18.11
CA GLY A 700 -14.44 -7.30 17.11
C GLY A 700 -15.50 -8.37 17.37
N ILE A 701 -15.15 -9.64 17.19
CA ILE A 701 -16.06 -10.79 17.31
C ILE A 701 -15.58 -11.76 18.40
N TYR A 702 -16.50 -12.24 19.24
CA TYR A 702 -16.24 -13.29 20.23
C TYR A 702 -17.31 -14.39 20.14
N ASN A 703 -16.88 -15.61 19.78
CA ASN A 703 -17.74 -16.79 19.66
C ASN A 703 -17.53 -17.75 20.85
N ASP A 704 -18.48 -17.75 21.79
CA ASP A 704 -18.41 -18.42 23.10
C ASP A 704 -18.78 -19.92 23.05
N GLY A 705 -18.40 -20.62 21.97
CA GLY A 705 -18.84 -22.00 21.73
C GLY A 705 -20.09 -22.15 20.85
N GLY A 706 -20.42 -21.14 20.04
CA GLY A 706 -21.40 -21.26 18.95
C GLY A 706 -20.79 -21.82 17.65
N THR A 707 -21.64 -21.95 16.63
CA THR A 707 -21.28 -22.30 15.25
C THR A 707 -21.54 -21.10 14.34
N VAL A 708 -20.48 -20.47 13.86
CA VAL A 708 -20.55 -19.22 13.07
C VAL A 708 -20.11 -19.46 11.64
N THR A 709 -20.76 -18.82 10.67
CA THR A 709 -20.22 -18.64 9.32
C THR A 709 -20.14 -17.14 9.03
N LEU A 710 -18.99 -16.62 8.64
CA LEU A 710 -18.74 -15.23 8.28
C LEU A 710 -18.47 -15.15 6.78
N ASN A 711 -19.27 -14.39 6.03
CA ASN A 711 -19.21 -14.28 4.57
C ASN A 711 -19.06 -12.82 4.13
N SER A 712 -18.26 -12.57 3.09
CA SER A 712 -18.17 -11.26 2.40
C SER A 712 -18.02 -10.07 3.34
N SER A 713 -17.30 -10.23 4.46
CA SER A 713 -17.31 -9.31 5.60
C SER A 713 -15.91 -8.81 5.95
N ILE A 714 -15.85 -7.70 6.69
CA ILE A 714 -14.59 -7.07 7.11
C ILE A 714 -14.56 -6.97 8.63
N VAL A 715 -13.47 -7.42 9.25
CA VAL A 715 -13.20 -7.23 10.68
C VAL A 715 -11.93 -6.40 10.80
N GLN A 716 -12.05 -5.13 11.16
CA GLN A 716 -10.96 -4.16 11.08
C GLN A 716 -10.83 -3.21 12.28
N ASN A 717 -9.62 -2.74 12.57
CA ASN A 717 -9.34 -1.73 13.59
C ASN A 717 -9.86 -2.12 15.00
N ASN A 718 -10.03 -3.41 15.28
CA ASN A 718 -10.48 -3.89 16.60
C ASN A 718 -9.28 -4.19 17.52
N ALA A 719 -9.45 -3.99 18.82
CA ALA A 719 -8.41 -4.11 19.83
C ALA A 719 -8.79 -5.04 21.00
N ALA A 720 -7.85 -5.90 21.41
CA ALA A 720 -8.00 -6.78 22.58
C ALA A 720 -6.74 -6.78 23.45
N ASN A 721 -6.87 -6.61 24.77
CA ASN A 721 -5.70 -6.62 25.66
C ASN A 721 -5.09 -8.02 25.88
N LEU A 722 -5.86 -9.07 25.57
CA LEU A 722 -5.37 -10.45 25.52
C LEU A 722 -5.23 -10.88 24.05
N GLY A 723 -5.99 -11.87 23.59
CA GLY A 723 -5.89 -12.44 22.23
C GLY A 723 -7.09 -12.13 21.34
N GLY A 724 -6.90 -12.26 20.03
CA GLY A 724 -7.94 -12.09 19.01
C GLY A 724 -8.46 -10.65 18.97
N GLY A 725 -7.63 -9.71 18.51
CA GLY A 725 -8.02 -8.31 18.34
C GLY A 725 -9.28 -8.20 17.47
N GLY A 726 -9.22 -8.80 16.28
CA GLY A 726 -10.38 -8.94 15.39
C GLY A 726 -11.37 -9.98 15.90
N ILE A 727 -10.94 -11.24 16.01
CA ILE A 727 -11.82 -12.39 16.27
C ILE A 727 -11.24 -13.30 17.36
N THR A 728 -12.07 -13.73 18.32
CA THR A 728 -11.80 -14.90 19.16
C THR A 728 -12.90 -15.95 18.98
N THR A 729 -12.52 -17.22 18.84
CA THR A 729 -13.47 -18.34 18.81
C THR A 729 -13.06 -19.48 19.74
N LEU A 730 -14.03 -19.91 20.56
CA LEU A 730 -14.00 -21.13 21.38
C LEU A 730 -14.83 -22.25 20.72
N GLY A 731 -15.74 -21.89 19.80
CA GLY A 731 -16.59 -22.80 19.04
C GLY A 731 -16.15 -22.95 17.59
N SER A 732 -17.05 -23.50 16.77
CA SER A 732 -16.81 -23.67 15.33
C SER A 732 -17.04 -22.37 14.57
N MET A 733 -16.15 -22.04 13.64
CA MET A 733 -16.26 -20.88 12.78
C MET A 733 -15.80 -21.20 11.36
N THR A 734 -16.56 -20.77 10.36
CA THR A 734 -16.13 -20.73 8.95
C THR A 734 -16.04 -19.27 8.53
N ILE A 735 -15.00 -18.89 7.81
CA ILE A 735 -14.80 -17.57 7.21
C ILE A 735 -14.66 -17.77 5.70
N ASN A 736 -15.45 -17.06 4.90
CA ASN A 736 -15.43 -17.09 3.45
C ASN A 736 -15.33 -15.66 2.90
N ASP A 737 -14.52 -15.46 1.86
CA ASP A 737 -14.54 -14.24 1.04
C ASP A 737 -14.39 -12.93 1.85
N SER A 738 -13.66 -12.96 2.97
CA SER A 738 -13.65 -11.92 4.01
C SER A 738 -12.25 -11.40 4.34
N SER A 739 -12.16 -10.18 4.88
CA SER A 739 -10.90 -9.55 5.30
C SER A 739 -10.83 -9.35 6.82
N ILE A 740 -9.75 -9.82 7.45
CA ILE A 740 -9.43 -9.57 8.86
C ILE A 740 -8.15 -8.73 8.88
N GLN A 741 -8.29 -7.41 8.99
CA GLN A 741 -7.22 -6.46 8.69
C GLN A 741 -6.97 -5.42 9.79
N ALA A 742 -5.71 -5.04 10.00
CA ALA A 742 -5.33 -3.94 10.92
C ALA A 742 -5.88 -4.08 12.37
N ASN A 743 -6.17 -5.30 12.84
CA ASN A 743 -6.59 -5.53 14.21
C ASN A 743 -5.38 -5.71 15.14
N ARG A 744 -5.55 -5.36 16.41
CA ARG A 744 -4.47 -5.33 17.40
C ARG A 744 -4.77 -6.20 18.62
N ALA A 745 -3.80 -6.99 19.05
CA ALA A 745 -3.87 -7.72 20.31
C ALA A 745 -2.65 -7.47 21.22
N GLY A 746 -2.80 -7.73 22.51
CA GLY A 746 -1.75 -7.62 23.52
C GLY A 746 -1.41 -6.20 23.98
N GLN A 747 -0.68 -6.13 25.10
CA GLN A 747 -0.23 -4.90 25.73
C GLN A 747 1.31 -4.87 25.82
N ALA A 748 1.91 -3.73 25.49
CA ALA A 748 3.35 -3.51 25.61
C ALA A 748 3.83 -3.72 27.06
N GLY A 749 4.94 -4.45 27.22
CA GLY A 749 5.51 -4.80 28.53
C GLY A 749 4.84 -5.99 29.24
N TYR A 750 3.71 -6.52 28.73
CA TYR A 750 3.05 -7.70 29.32
C TYR A 750 3.58 -9.01 28.70
N SER A 751 3.61 -10.08 29.51
CA SER A 751 4.30 -11.34 29.19
C SER A 751 3.51 -12.63 29.50
N GLY A 752 2.22 -12.53 29.83
CA GLY A 752 1.42 -13.67 30.28
C GLY A 752 -0.03 -13.64 29.79
N GLY A 753 -0.27 -13.84 28.50
CA GLY A 753 -1.64 -13.96 27.96
C GLY A 753 -1.70 -14.57 26.56
N SER A 754 -2.88 -14.48 25.94
CA SER A 754 -3.21 -15.08 24.66
C SER A 754 -2.78 -14.24 23.46
N GLY A 755 -2.39 -14.90 22.37
CA GLY A 755 -2.00 -14.24 21.11
C GLY A 755 -3.14 -14.14 20.08
N GLY A 756 -2.79 -13.85 18.82
CA GLY A 756 -3.75 -13.63 17.72
C GLY A 756 -4.08 -12.15 17.53
N GLY A 757 -3.27 -11.39 16.80
CA GLY A 757 -3.60 -9.99 16.44
C GLY A 757 -4.91 -9.90 15.67
N GLY A 758 -5.01 -10.67 14.58
CA GLY A 758 -6.24 -10.84 13.80
C GLY A 758 -7.20 -11.82 14.47
N ILE A 759 -6.80 -13.09 14.55
CA ILE A 759 -7.67 -14.20 14.99
C ILE A 759 -7.02 -15.02 16.10
N TYR A 760 -7.77 -15.29 17.16
CA TYR A 760 -7.44 -16.28 18.19
C TYR A 760 -8.43 -17.45 18.17
N LEU A 761 -7.95 -18.60 17.70
CA LEU A 761 -8.64 -19.88 17.85
C LEU A 761 -8.23 -20.50 19.20
N PHE A 762 -9.06 -20.32 20.22
CA PHE A 762 -8.85 -20.91 21.55
C PHE A 762 -9.20 -22.40 21.55
N SER A 763 -10.34 -22.76 20.94
CA SER A 763 -10.82 -24.14 20.82
C SER A 763 -11.85 -24.26 19.69
N GLY A 764 -12.25 -25.49 19.36
CA GLY A 764 -13.17 -25.76 18.26
C GLY A 764 -12.45 -25.88 16.92
N ALA A 765 -13.18 -25.63 15.83
CA ALA A 765 -12.68 -25.73 14.46
C ALA A 765 -12.86 -24.38 13.73
N LEU A 766 -11.78 -23.85 13.16
CA LEU A 766 -11.79 -22.68 12.29
C LEU A 766 -11.45 -23.09 10.85
N VAL A 767 -12.31 -22.73 9.89
CA VAL A 767 -12.03 -22.88 8.45
C VAL A 767 -12.00 -21.49 7.82
N VAL A 768 -11.00 -21.19 7.01
CA VAL A 768 -10.81 -19.91 6.32
C VAL A 768 -10.66 -20.17 4.83
N ASN A 769 -11.57 -19.65 4.00
CA ASN A 769 -11.66 -19.88 2.56
C ASN A 769 -11.63 -18.54 1.80
N ARG A 770 -10.85 -18.42 0.72
CA ARG A 770 -10.85 -17.24 -0.17
C ARG A 770 -10.73 -15.89 0.56
N SER A 771 -10.00 -15.87 1.67
CA SER A 771 -10.01 -14.77 2.64
C SER A 771 -8.60 -14.24 2.91
N LEU A 772 -8.54 -13.03 3.46
CA LEU A 772 -7.32 -12.28 3.69
C LEU A 772 -7.15 -11.96 5.19
N VAL A 773 -5.94 -12.16 5.71
CA VAL A 773 -5.56 -11.75 7.07
C VAL A 773 -4.27 -10.93 6.99
N ARG A 774 -4.39 -9.60 7.12
CA ARG A 774 -3.29 -8.64 6.86
C ARG A 774 -3.11 -7.55 7.91
N ASP A 775 -1.89 -7.03 8.04
CA ASP A 775 -1.54 -5.87 8.89
C ASP A 775 -1.92 -6.01 10.38
N ASN A 776 -2.29 -7.21 10.82
CA ASN A 776 -2.69 -7.42 12.19
C ASN A 776 -1.46 -7.43 13.10
N THR A 777 -1.57 -6.76 14.24
CA THR A 777 -0.43 -6.42 15.09
C THR A 777 -0.55 -7.08 16.46
N ILE A 778 0.54 -7.70 16.93
CA ILE A 778 0.66 -8.24 18.29
C ILE A 778 1.70 -7.44 19.10
N LEU A 779 1.29 -6.86 20.23
CA LEU A 779 2.17 -6.09 21.13
C LEU A 779 2.57 -6.88 22.37
N GLY A 780 3.85 -6.86 22.73
CA GLY A 780 4.40 -7.64 23.85
C GLY A 780 4.87 -9.03 23.44
N SER A 781 5.10 -9.93 24.40
CA SER A 781 5.73 -11.25 24.14
C SER A 781 4.75 -12.37 23.72
N PHE A 782 3.66 -12.02 23.05
CA PHE A 782 2.61 -12.93 22.61
C PHE A 782 2.93 -13.49 21.20
N ALA A 783 2.09 -14.39 20.66
CA ALA A 783 2.37 -15.10 19.40
C ALA A 783 1.16 -15.15 18.43
N GLY A 784 1.40 -15.26 17.13
CA GLY A 784 0.37 -15.21 16.09
C GLY A 784 -0.10 -13.78 15.84
N SER A 785 0.64 -13.01 15.04
CA SER A 785 0.22 -11.67 14.61
C SER A 785 -1.04 -11.72 13.74
N GLY A 786 -1.07 -12.59 12.73
CA GLY A 786 -2.28 -12.88 11.95
C GLY A 786 -3.23 -13.81 12.71
N ILE A 787 -2.81 -15.07 12.91
CA ILE A 787 -3.60 -16.14 13.54
C ILE A 787 -2.79 -16.84 14.64
N TYR A 788 -3.41 -17.03 15.82
CA TYR A 788 -2.92 -17.93 16.85
C TYR A 788 -3.87 -19.11 17.06
N ALA A 789 -3.36 -20.33 16.96
CA ALA A 789 -4.15 -21.56 16.97
C ALA A 789 -3.84 -22.46 18.18
N HIS A 790 -4.91 -22.86 18.88
CA HIS A 790 -4.97 -23.94 19.89
C HIS A 790 -5.97 -25.07 19.52
N GLY A 791 -6.82 -24.86 18.50
CA GLY A 791 -7.87 -25.81 18.06
C GLY A 791 -7.53 -26.57 16.78
N THR A 792 -8.56 -26.85 15.96
CA THR A 792 -8.40 -27.33 14.59
C THR A 792 -8.51 -26.15 13.61
N LEU A 793 -7.56 -25.98 12.70
CA LEU A 793 -7.49 -24.88 11.75
C LEU A 793 -7.32 -25.39 10.32
N THR A 794 -8.14 -24.91 9.39
CA THR A 794 -7.95 -25.12 7.95
C THR A 794 -7.89 -23.78 7.23
N LEU A 795 -6.86 -23.55 6.41
CA LEU A 795 -6.84 -22.45 5.43
C LEU A 795 -6.88 -23.05 4.02
N ASN A 796 -7.80 -22.55 3.19
CA ASN A 796 -7.95 -22.91 1.78
C ASN A 796 -7.98 -21.63 0.94
N ASN A 797 -7.26 -21.57 -0.18
CA ASN A 797 -7.31 -20.45 -1.14
C ASN A 797 -7.17 -19.06 -0.48
N SER A 798 -6.33 -18.92 0.56
CA SER A 798 -6.34 -17.73 1.43
C SER A 798 -4.94 -17.13 1.59
N THR A 799 -4.86 -15.84 1.91
CA THR A 799 -3.60 -15.10 2.05
C THR A 799 -3.40 -14.57 3.47
N LEU A 800 -2.25 -14.86 4.08
CA LEU A 800 -1.75 -14.25 5.33
C LEU A 800 -0.50 -13.42 5.03
N ALA A 801 -0.67 -12.10 4.92
CA ALA A 801 0.39 -11.21 4.48
C ALA A 801 0.59 -10.00 5.42
N GLN A 802 1.82 -9.47 5.49
CA GLN A 802 2.11 -8.19 6.16
C GLN A 802 1.70 -8.10 7.64
N ASN A 803 1.56 -9.22 8.37
CA ASN A 803 1.23 -9.19 9.80
C ASN A 803 2.47 -8.88 10.66
N HIS A 804 2.27 -8.11 11.73
CA HIS A 804 3.32 -7.42 12.51
C HIS A 804 3.44 -7.93 13.95
N GLY A 805 4.67 -8.11 14.44
CA GLY A 805 4.87 -8.80 15.71
C GLY A 805 6.28 -8.79 16.29
N ALA A 806 6.32 -9.00 17.61
CA ALA A 806 7.52 -8.92 18.44
C ALA A 806 8.58 -10.00 18.15
N GLN A 807 9.69 -9.95 18.90
CA GLN A 807 10.99 -10.56 18.55
C GLN A 807 11.02 -12.06 18.17
N THR A 808 9.99 -12.85 18.49
CA THR A 808 9.92 -14.29 18.20
C THR A 808 8.61 -14.72 17.52
N ASP A 809 7.82 -13.77 17.00
CA ASP A 809 6.46 -14.01 16.52
C ASP A 809 6.35 -14.64 15.11
N ALA A 810 5.16 -15.13 14.73
CA ALA A 810 4.82 -15.59 13.40
C ALA A 810 3.44 -15.10 12.95
N ALA A 811 3.23 -14.98 11.63
CA ALA A 811 1.92 -14.69 11.06
C ALA A 811 0.88 -15.75 11.43
N LEU A 812 1.29 -17.03 11.36
CA LEU A 812 0.55 -18.18 11.88
C LEU A 812 1.38 -18.87 12.97
N SER A 813 0.98 -18.74 14.23
CA SER A 813 1.57 -19.49 15.34
C SER A 813 0.62 -20.59 15.83
N VAL A 814 1.17 -21.80 15.98
CA VAL A 814 0.41 -23.04 16.20
C VAL A 814 0.89 -23.71 17.47
N PHE A 815 -0.02 -24.05 18.40
CA PHE A 815 0.32 -24.66 19.69
C PHE A 815 -0.52 -25.91 19.94
N LEU A 816 0.12 -27.09 19.96
CA LEU A 816 -0.51 -28.41 20.22
C LEU A 816 -1.81 -28.69 19.43
N SER A 817 -1.94 -28.08 18.25
CA SER A 817 -3.17 -27.97 17.45
C SER A 817 -3.21 -28.98 16.30
N THR A 818 -4.32 -29.04 15.56
CA THR A 818 -4.37 -29.66 14.23
C THR A 818 -4.50 -28.58 13.17
N VAL A 819 -3.57 -28.51 12.20
CA VAL A 819 -3.58 -27.47 11.16
C VAL A 819 -3.44 -28.06 9.77
N THR A 820 -4.26 -27.59 8.83
CA THR A 820 -4.22 -27.91 7.40
C THR A 820 -4.09 -26.62 6.59
N LEU A 821 -3.09 -26.52 5.73
CA LEU A 821 -2.99 -25.47 4.71
C LEU A 821 -3.11 -26.09 3.32
N GLU A 822 -4.07 -25.61 2.52
CA GLU A 822 -4.22 -25.97 1.12
C GLU A 822 -4.31 -24.71 0.25
N ASN A 823 -3.63 -24.69 -0.90
CA ASN A 823 -3.75 -23.60 -1.88
C ASN A 823 -3.58 -22.20 -1.24
N THR A 824 -2.66 -22.06 -0.27
CA THR A 824 -2.61 -20.91 0.65
C THR A 824 -1.30 -20.16 0.48
N THR A 825 -1.33 -18.83 0.62
CA THR A 825 -0.13 -17.95 0.53
C THR A 825 0.15 -17.33 1.90
N ILE A 826 1.39 -17.45 2.41
CA ILE A 826 1.82 -16.79 3.66
C ILE A 826 3.12 -16.05 3.43
N SER A 827 3.07 -14.71 3.42
CA SER A 827 4.11 -13.89 2.78
C SER A 827 4.36 -12.51 3.39
N GLY A 828 5.60 -12.02 3.28
CA GLY A 828 5.93 -10.62 3.64
C GLY A 828 5.68 -10.26 5.11
N ASN A 829 5.49 -11.23 6.00
CA ASN A 829 5.20 -10.98 7.41
C ASN A 829 6.48 -10.64 8.19
N GLU A 830 6.36 -9.83 9.24
CA GLU A 830 7.48 -9.10 9.87
C GLU A 830 8.50 -9.98 10.63
N LYS A 831 8.21 -11.29 10.80
CA LYS A 831 9.04 -12.26 11.53
C LYS A 831 9.02 -13.63 10.84
N TYR A 832 8.35 -14.63 11.41
CA TYR A 832 8.15 -15.94 10.77
C TYR A 832 6.83 -15.97 9.98
N GLY A 833 6.76 -16.76 8.90
CA GLY A 833 5.48 -17.09 8.26
C GLY A 833 4.68 -18.03 9.15
N VAL A 834 5.16 -19.26 9.31
CA VAL A 834 4.59 -20.30 10.18
C VAL A 834 5.52 -20.64 11.34
N GLN A 835 4.98 -20.75 12.55
CA GLN A 835 5.69 -21.26 13.73
C GLN A 835 4.91 -22.38 14.41
N PHE A 836 5.50 -23.58 14.46
CA PHE A 836 4.89 -24.81 14.96
C PHE A 836 5.44 -25.22 16.34
N LYS A 837 4.57 -25.26 17.36
CA LYS A 837 4.85 -25.70 18.74
C LYS A 837 4.08 -27.00 19.06
N GLY A 838 4.28 -28.02 18.23
CA GLY A 838 3.69 -29.35 18.41
C GLY A 838 2.22 -29.48 18.00
N GLY A 839 1.69 -30.70 18.07
CA GLY A 839 0.40 -31.09 17.49
C GLY A 839 0.55 -31.82 16.14
N THR A 840 -0.34 -31.56 15.20
CA THR A 840 -0.31 -32.08 13.82
C THR A 840 -0.40 -30.91 12.83
N PHE A 841 0.50 -30.86 11.85
CA PHE A 841 0.52 -29.83 10.81
C PHE A 841 0.68 -30.49 9.44
N THR A 842 -0.28 -30.29 8.55
CA THR A 842 -0.27 -30.77 7.17
C THR A 842 -0.37 -29.60 6.20
N LEU A 843 0.39 -29.65 5.10
CA LEU A 843 0.28 -28.67 4.03
C LEU A 843 0.47 -29.24 2.62
N ARG A 844 -0.32 -28.71 1.69
CA ARG A 844 -0.36 -29.04 0.27
C ARG A 844 -0.52 -27.78 -0.56
N ASN A 845 0.10 -27.73 -1.74
CA ASN A 845 -0.08 -26.65 -2.70
C ASN A 845 0.06 -25.23 -2.09
N THR A 846 0.90 -25.07 -1.07
CA THR A 846 0.98 -23.86 -0.23
C THR A 846 2.29 -23.13 -0.46
N LEU A 847 2.22 -21.80 -0.57
CA LEU A 847 3.33 -20.91 -0.86
C LEU A 847 3.72 -20.14 0.42
N LEU A 848 4.97 -20.32 0.88
CA LEU A 848 5.51 -19.66 2.07
C LEU A 848 6.82 -18.93 1.71
N ALA A 849 6.81 -17.60 1.63
CA ALA A 849 7.95 -16.81 1.11
C ALA A 849 8.04 -15.38 1.66
N ASP A 850 9.18 -14.72 1.50
CA ASP A 850 9.39 -13.31 1.85
C ASP A 850 9.13 -12.93 3.33
N ASN A 851 9.00 -13.91 4.23
CA ASN A 851 8.83 -13.64 5.66
C ASN A 851 10.20 -13.35 6.31
N ALA A 852 10.32 -12.23 7.02
CA ALA A 852 11.60 -11.56 7.28
C ALA A 852 12.66 -12.40 8.03
N THR A 853 12.25 -13.42 8.80
CA THR A 853 13.14 -14.32 9.56
C THR A 853 13.22 -15.71 8.92
N ALA A 854 12.08 -16.38 8.73
CA ALA A 854 11.93 -17.61 7.95
C ALA A 854 10.45 -17.94 7.69
N ASP A 855 10.14 -18.59 6.58
CA ASP A 855 8.75 -18.84 6.18
C ASP A 855 8.09 -19.98 6.97
N CYS A 856 8.90 -20.91 7.49
CA CYS A 856 8.45 -21.97 8.38
C CYS A 856 9.51 -22.27 9.45
N TYR A 857 9.08 -22.42 10.71
CA TYR A 857 9.94 -22.77 11.84
C TYR A 857 9.26 -23.74 12.83
N ILE A 858 9.95 -24.81 13.20
CA ILE A 858 9.53 -25.76 14.25
C ILE A 858 10.25 -25.42 15.56
N TYR A 859 9.50 -25.22 16.65
CA TYR A 859 10.05 -24.85 17.95
C TYR A 859 10.59 -26.07 18.72
N SER A 860 11.86 -26.03 19.12
CA SER A 860 12.51 -27.13 19.85
C SER A 860 11.94 -27.32 21.27
N GLY A 861 11.58 -28.56 21.62
CA GLY A 861 11.07 -28.93 22.94
C GLY A 861 9.59 -29.34 22.98
N TYR A 862 8.86 -29.16 21.88
CA TYR A 862 7.49 -29.65 21.70
C TYR A 862 7.47 -30.90 20.81
N SER A 863 6.56 -31.84 21.08
CA SER A 863 6.31 -33.02 20.24
C SER A 863 5.15 -32.75 19.27
N GLY A 864 5.30 -33.24 18.03
CA GLY A 864 4.26 -33.14 17.01
C GLY A 864 4.72 -33.64 15.65
N THR A 865 3.77 -33.80 14.75
CA THR A 865 3.95 -34.29 13.39
C THR A 865 3.78 -33.14 12.41
N PHE A 866 4.85 -32.77 11.70
CA PHE A 866 4.78 -31.89 10.54
C PHE A 866 4.87 -32.75 9.27
N SER A 867 4.00 -32.52 8.29
CA SER A 867 3.92 -33.36 7.09
C SER A 867 3.51 -32.54 5.86
N SER A 868 4.47 -32.32 4.97
CA SER A 868 4.15 -31.95 3.59
C SER A 868 3.44 -33.09 2.88
N LEU A 869 2.41 -32.77 2.11
CA LEU A 869 1.75 -33.66 1.15
C LEU A 869 2.25 -33.43 -0.29
N GLY A 870 3.26 -32.57 -0.48
CA GLY A 870 3.82 -32.19 -1.77
C GLY A 870 3.23 -30.90 -2.36
N TYR A 871 3.84 -30.45 -3.45
CA TYR A 871 3.47 -29.28 -4.25
C TYR A 871 3.54 -27.94 -3.50
N ASN A 872 4.28 -27.85 -2.38
CA ASN A 872 4.47 -26.58 -1.66
C ASN A 872 5.70 -25.84 -2.18
N LEU A 873 5.67 -24.49 -2.17
CA LEU A 873 6.82 -23.65 -2.53
C LEU A 873 7.28 -22.87 -1.29
N VAL A 874 8.56 -23.03 -0.90
CA VAL A 874 9.08 -22.46 0.35
C VAL A 874 10.48 -21.85 0.18
N GLU A 875 10.60 -20.52 0.29
CA GLU A 875 11.82 -19.73 0.05
C GLU A 875 12.92 -20.00 1.12
N ASN A 876 12.48 -20.09 2.37
CA ASN A 876 13.30 -20.30 3.55
C ASN A 876 12.60 -21.21 4.58
N LYS A 877 12.57 -22.51 4.28
CA LYS A 877 11.95 -23.57 5.10
C LYS A 877 12.53 -23.77 6.52
N SER A 878 13.62 -23.08 6.88
CA SER A 878 14.43 -23.29 8.08
C SER A 878 14.56 -24.79 8.44
N ASN A 879 14.07 -25.20 9.62
CA ASN A 879 14.06 -26.57 10.12
C ASN A 879 12.76 -27.37 9.86
N CYS A 880 11.78 -26.82 9.15
CA CYS A 880 10.59 -27.58 8.73
C CYS A 880 10.93 -28.69 7.72
N ALA A 881 10.14 -29.77 7.74
CA ALA A 881 10.36 -30.98 6.93
C ALA A 881 9.43 -31.02 5.72
N PHE A 882 10.01 -31.25 4.54
CA PHE A 882 9.34 -31.23 3.24
C PHE A 882 9.87 -32.38 2.38
N GLY A 883 9.10 -32.80 1.37
CA GLY A 883 9.39 -33.95 0.51
C GLY A 883 9.97 -33.57 -0.85
N ASP A 884 10.22 -34.58 -1.68
CA ASP A 884 10.85 -34.40 -3.00
C ASP A 884 9.92 -33.73 -4.04
N ASN A 885 8.62 -33.69 -3.78
CA ASN A 885 7.61 -33.00 -4.61
C ASN A 885 7.39 -31.53 -4.18
N ASP A 886 8.23 -30.95 -3.31
CA ASP A 886 8.14 -29.55 -2.88
C ASP A 886 9.23 -28.67 -3.52
N ILE A 887 8.87 -27.45 -3.89
CA ILE A 887 9.77 -26.46 -4.50
C ILE A 887 10.48 -25.66 -3.40
N LEU A 888 11.60 -26.19 -2.93
CA LEU A 888 12.30 -25.70 -1.74
C LEU A 888 13.49 -24.78 -2.06
N ASN A 889 13.64 -23.74 -1.26
CA ASN A 889 14.70 -22.71 -1.32
C ASN A 889 14.65 -21.81 -2.56
N THR A 890 13.45 -21.66 -3.13
CA THR A 890 13.20 -20.98 -4.39
C THR A 890 12.36 -19.72 -4.16
N ASP A 891 12.72 -18.68 -4.91
CA ASP A 891 12.08 -17.37 -4.96
C ASP A 891 10.79 -17.46 -5.81
N PRO A 892 9.58 -17.25 -5.25
CA PRO A 892 8.32 -17.39 -5.98
C PRO A 892 8.05 -16.25 -6.95
N GLN A 893 8.77 -15.13 -6.87
CA GLN A 893 8.49 -13.92 -7.66
C GLN A 893 7.04 -13.44 -7.51
N LEU A 894 6.59 -13.26 -6.26
CA LEU A 894 5.31 -12.65 -5.93
C LEU A 894 5.30 -11.16 -6.32
N GLY A 895 4.15 -10.68 -6.79
CA GLY A 895 3.83 -9.26 -6.87
C GLY A 895 3.49 -8.65 -5.50
N ALA A 896 3.18 -7.35 -5.51
CA ALA A 896 2.65 -6.65 -4.34
C ALA A 896 1.30 -7.25 -3.89
N LEU A 897 0.98 -7.11 -2.60
CA LEU A 897 -0.37 -7.39 -2.11
C LEU A 897 -1.28 -6.24 -2.55
N GLN A 898 -2.21 -6.52 -3.45
CA GLN A 898 -3.07 -5.51 -4.09
C GLN A 898 -4.39 -6.14 -4.56
N ASP A 899 -5.29 -5.30 -5.08
CA ASP A 899 -6.42 -5.79 -5.86
C ASP A 899 -5.91 -6.36 -7.21
N ASN A 900 -6.16 -7.64 -7.46
CA ASN A 900 -5.93 -8.31 -8.75
C ASN A 900 -7.25 -8.94 -9.27
N GLY A 901 -8.39 -8.37 -8.86
CA GLY A 901 -9.72 -8.95 -8.98
C GLY A 901 -10.10 -9.83 -7.78
N GLY A 902 -11.40 -9.95 -7.52
CA GLY A 902 -11.99 -10.76 -6.45
C GLY A 902 -12.57 -9.92 -5.31
N LEU A 903 -12.94 -10.58 -4.20
CA LEU A 903 -13.50 -9.94 -3.00
C LEU A 903 -12.43 -9.59 -1.94
N THR A 904 -11.18 -10.02 -2.11
CA THR A 904 -10.08 -9.76 -1.20
C THR A 904 -8.75 -9.62 -1.96
N TYR A 905 -7.82 -8.80 -1.45
CA TYR A 905 -6.51 -8.60 -2.08
C TYR A 905 -5.67 -9.88 -2.10
N THR A 906 -4.84 -9.99 -3.12
CA THR A 906 -3.99 -11.15 -3.44
C THR A 906 -2.60 -10.68 -3.87
N GLN A 907 -1.69 -11.63 -4.11
CA GLN A 907 -0.41 -11.38 -4.76
C GLN A 907 -0.37 -12.17 -6.07
N ALA A 908 -0.25 -11.47 -7.19
CA ALA A 908 -0.08 -12.10 -8.49
C ALA A 908 1.29 -12.79 -8.60
N LEU A 909 1.38 -13.80 -9.45
CA LEU A 909 2.65 -14.46 -9.81
C LEU A 909 3.28 -13.75 -11.02
N SER A 910 4.61 -13.61 -11.03
CA SER A 910 5.32 -13.17 -12.25
C SER A 910 5.21 -14.24 -13.36
N SER A 911 5.30 -13.82 -14.63
CA SER A 911 5.29 -14.73 -15.79
C SER A 911 6.46 -15.73 -15.87
N ASN A 912 7.38 -15.71 -14.91
CA ASN A 912 8.48 -16.66 -14.76
C ASN A 912 8.48 -17.29 -13.35
N SER A 913 7.37 -17.20 -12.62
CA SER A 913 7.22 -17.73 -11.27
C SER A 913 7.28 -19.27 -11.28
N PRO A 914 8.10 -19.88 -10.41
CA PRO A 914 8.12 -21.33 -10.23
C PRO A 914 6.93 -21.87 -9.41
N ALA A 915 5.89 -21.06 -9.15
CA ALA A 915 4.59 -21.52 -8.66
C ALA A 915 3.59 -21.79 -9.80
N ILE A 916 3.83 -21.26 -11.02
CA ILE A 916 2.93 -21.41 -12.16
C ILE A 916 2.95 -22.85 -12.69
N ASP A 917 1.76 -23.42 -12.95
CA ASP A 917 1.53 -24.79 -13.43
C ASP A 917 2.22 -25.88 -12.57
N ALA A 918 2.57 -25.55 -11.33
CA ALA A 918 3.46 -26.35 -10.47
C ALA A 918 2.75 -27.05 -9.30
N GLY A 919 1.43 -26.88 -9.17
CA GLY A 919 0.61 -27.39 -8.08
C GLY A 919 0.15 -28.85 -8.23
N ASP A 920 -0.73 -29.29 -7.32
CA ASP A 920 -1.25 -30.67 -7.31
C ASP A 920 -2.40 -30.86 -8.32
N PRO A 921 -2.18 -31.51 -9.48
CA PRO A 921 -3.21 -31.66 -10.51
C PRO A 921 -4.36 -32.59 -10.08
N ALA A 922 -4.17 -33.41 -9.04
CA ALA A 922 -5.21 -34.31 -8.52
C ALA A 922 -6.07 -33.66 -7.43
N ASN A 923 -5.66 -32.50 -6.89
CA ASN A 923 -6.35 -31.80 -5.80
C ASN A 923 -6.54 -30.29 -6.07
N CYS A 924 -6.51 -29.90 -7.33
CA CYS A 924 -6.86 -28.57 -7.82
C CYS A 924 -8.26 -28.13 -7.32
N PRO A 925 -8.41 -27.00 -6.61
CA PRO A 925 -9.71 -26.43 -6.26
C PRO A 925 -10.34 -25.75 -7.48
N ALA A 926 -11.66 -25.73 -7.59
CA ALA A 926 -12.36 -25.22 -8.78
C ALA A 926 -12.11 -23.73 -9.10
N THR A 927 -11.68 -22.93 -8.12
CA THR A 927 -11.22 -21.55 -8.29
C THR A 927 -10.00 -21.27 -7.42
N ASP A 928 -9.36 -20.11 -7.60
CA ASP A 928 -8.37 -19.51 -6.70
C ASP A 928 -9.04 -18.69 -5.54
N GLN A 929 -8.30 -17.78 -4.90
CA GLN A 929 -8.82 -16.81 -3.90
C GLN A 929 -9.78 -15.79 -4.52
N ARG A 930 -9.49 -15.33 -5.75
CA ARG A 930 -10.24 -14.28 -6.45
C ARG A 930 -11.60 -14.77 -6.95
N GLY A 931 -11.71 -16.09 -7.19
CA GLY A 931 -12.83 -16.71 -7.87
C GLY A 931 -12.54 -17.04 -9.35
N VAL A 932 -11.29 -16.87 -9.80
CA VAL A 932 -10.84 -17.26 -11.13
C VAL A 932 -10.75 -18.78 -11.20
N THR A 933 -11.30 -19.39 -12.25
CA THR A 933 -11.36 -20.85 -12.44
C THR A 933 -9.99 -21.47 -12.59
N ARG A 934 -9.79 -22.68 -12.06
CA ARG A 934 -8.56 -23.48 -12.22
C ARG A 934 -8.83 -24.84 -12.90
N PRO A 935 -7.83 -25.50 -13.51
CA PRO A 935 -6.50 -24.98 -13.81
C PRO A 935 -6.51 -24.03 -15.02
N LEU A 936 -5.56 -23.10 -15.09
CA LEU A 936 -5.26 -22.28 -16.27
C LEU A 936 -3.85 -22.59 -16.80
N ASP A 937 -3.64 -22.44 -18.12
CA ASP A 937 -2.33 -22.57 -18.76
C ASP A 937 -1.54 -21.26 -18.55
N GLY A 938 -0.98 -21.11 -17.35
CA GLY A 938 -0.31 -19.88 -16.91
C GLY A 938 1.07 -19.68 -17.53
N ASN A 939 1.71 -20.76 -18.01
CA ASN A 939 3.00 -20.72 -18.69
C ASN A 939 2.91 -20.73 -20.24
N GLY A 940 1.83 -21.29 -20.81
CA GLY A 940 1.57 -21.33 -22.25
C GLY A 940 2.14 -22.54 -22.99
N ASP A 941 2.49 -23.64 -22.30
CA ASP A 941 2.99 -24.88 -22.93
C ASP A 941 1.88 -25.82 -23.43
N GLY A 942 0.62 -25.52 -23.12
CA GLY A 942 -0.55 -26.33 -23.48
C GLY A 942 -0.95 -27.38 -22.44
N ASN A 943 -0.33 -27.39 -21.25
CA ASN A 943 -0.62 -28.32 -20.16
C ASN A 943 -1.01 -27.59 -18.87
N ALA A 944 -2.23 -27.03 -18.85
CA ALA A 944 -2.80 -26.36 -17.68
C ALA A 944 -2.79 -27.23 -16.41
N VAL A 945 -2.08 -26.79 -15.39
CA VAL A 945 -2.04 -27.32 -14.02
C VAL A 945 -2.29 -26.14 -13.06
N CYS A 946 -2.86 -26.38 -11.89
CA CYS A 946 -3.10 -25.27 -10.95
C CYS A 946 -1.80 -24.75 -10.33
N ASP A 947 -1.82 -23.49 -9.94
CA ASP A 947 -0.67 -22.83 -9.32
C ASP A 947 -0.54 -23.13 -7.83
N ILE A 948 0.70 -23.04 -7.34
CA ILE A 948 1.03 -23.16 -5.92
C ILE A 948 0.63 -21.87 -5.19
N GLY A 949 -0.19 -22.00 -4.14
CA GLY A 949 -0.69 -20.87 -3.36
C GLY A 949 -2.09 -20.40 -3.77
N ALA A 950 -2.47 -19.22 -3.27
CA ALA A 950 -3.85 -18.72 -3.30
C ALA A 950 -4.27 -18.01 -4.60
N TYR A 951 -3.32 -17.74 -5.50
CA TYR A 951 -3.53 -17.04 -6.77
C TYR A 951 -3.33 -18.00 -7.94
N GLU A 952 -4.14 -17.91 -9.00
CA GLU A 952 -3.87 -18.57 -10.29
C GLU A 952 -3.44 -17.52 -11.33
N ALA A 953 -2.38 -17.79 -12.10
CA ALA A 953 -1.99 -17.00 -13.25
C ALA A 953 -3.04 -17.05 -14.35
N ASP A 954 -3.33 -15.90 -14.94
CA ASP A 954 -4.29 -15.80 -16.03
C ASP A 954 -3.71 -16.44 -17.30
N ALA A 955 -4.52 -17.26 -18.00
CA ALA A 955 -4.02 -18.11 -19.07
C ALA A 955 -3.34 -17.34 -20.22
N VAL A 956 -2.16 -17.78 -20.64
CA VAL A 956 -1.44 -17.21 -21.80
C VAL A 956 -2.23 -17.55 -23.08
N PRO A 957 -2.55 -16.58 -23.95
CA PRO A 957 -3.32 -16.84 -25.17
C PRO A 957 -2.64 -17.86 -26.11
N THR A 958 -3.19 -19.07 -26.19
CA THR A 958 -2.63 -20.18 -26.96
C THR A 958 -2.71 -19.92 -28.47
N VAL A 959 -1.58 -19.49 -29.05
CA VAL A 959 -1.47 -19.14 -30.47
C VAL A 959 -1.62 -20.39 -31.35
N THR A 960 -2.83 -20.62 -31.86
CA THR A 960 -3.15 -21.84 -32.60
C THR A 960 -2.41 -21.88 -33.95
N PRO A 961 -1.63 -22.92 -34.27
CA PRO A 961 -0.74 -22.91 -35.44
C PRO A 961 -1.50 -23.08 -36.76
N THR A 962 -1.83 -21.96 -37.42
CA THR A 962 -2.31 -21.93 -38.80
C THR A 962 -1.13 -22.07 -39.78
N ASN A 963 -1.17 -23.11 -40.62
CA ASN A 963 -0.08 -23.49 -41.52
C ASN A 963 0.33 -22.38 -42.52
N THR A 964 1.38 -21.63 -42.18
CA THR A 964 1.99 -20.62 -43.06
C THR A 964 3.52 -20.63 -42.89
N PRO A 965 4.32 -20.93 -43.93
CA PRO A 965 5.78 -21.10 -43.80
C PRO A 965 6.56 -19.82 -44.17
N PRO A 966 7.75 -19.59 -43.58
CA PRO A 966 8.06 -19.77 -42.16
C PRO A 966 8.65 -18.49 -41.54
N ALA A 967 8.28 -18.17 -40.30
CA ALA A 967 9.08 -17.27 -39.48
C ALA A 967 10.37 -17.99 -39.04
N THR A 968 11.50 -17.29 -38.99
CA THR A 968 12.82 -17.89 -38.72
C THR A 968 12.93 -18.43 -37.30
N ALA A 969 13.31 -19.70 -37.17
CA ALA A 969 13.62 -20.30 -35.86
C ALA A 969 14.77 -19.55 -35.17
N CYS A 970 14.62 -19.30 -33.86
CA CYS A 970 15.61 -18.61 -33.05
C CYS A 970 16.97 -19.36 -33.11
N PRO A 971 18.07 -18.73 -33.55
CA PRO A 971 19.37 -19.37 -33.59
C PRO A 971 19.91 -19.67 -32.17
N VAL A 972 21.06 -20.33 -32.11
CA VAL A 972 21.80 -20.58 -30.86
C VAL A 972 21.96 -19.27 -30.08
N PRO A 973 21.80 -19.25 -28.74
CA PRO A 973 22.21 -18.10 -27.93
C PRO A 973 23.70 -17.81 -28.13
N THR A 974 24.04 -16.82 -28.95
CA THR A 974 25.43 -16.52 -29.35
C THR A 974 26.20 -15.77 -28.27
N ALA A 975 25.51 -14.99 -27.44
CA ALA A 975 26.11 -14.24 -26.35
C ALA A 975 26.29 -15.10 -25.08
N ALA A 976 27.35 -14.80 -24.32
CA ALA A 976 27.55 -15.35 -22.98
C ALA A 976 26.79 -14.49 -21.94
N PRO A 977 26.17 -15.08 -20.90
CA PRO A 977 25.46 -14.30 -19.89
C PRO A 977 26.37 -13.32 -19.13
N ALA A 978 25.97 -12.06 -19.14
CA ALA A 978 26.49 -11.00 -18.29
C ALA A 978 26.19 -11.32 -16.82
N LEU A 979 27.24 -11.46 -16.01
CA LEU A 979 27.12 -11.83 -14.60
C LEU A 979 27.04 -10.56 -13.73
N PHE A 980 26.13 -10.53 -12.75
CA PHE A 980 25.84 -9.34 -11.93
C PHE A 980 26.29 -9.52 -10.48
N LYS A 981 25.49 -10.20 -9.66
CA LYS A 981 25.73 -10.44 -8.23
C LYS A 981 26.11 -11.91 -8.02
N PRO A 982 27.03 -12.27 -7.08
CA PRO A 982 27.98 -11.38 -6.42
C PRO A 982 28.95 -10.71 -7.41
N LEU A 983 29.40 -9.50 -7.08
CA LEU A 983 30.45 -8.81 -7.80
C LEU A 983 31.75 -9.64 -7.79
N ASN A 984 32.61 -9.44 -8.80
CA ASN A 984 33.87 -10.17 -8.88
C ASN A 984 34.82 -9.75 -7.75
N ASN A 985 35.36 -10.73 -7.02
CA ASN A 985 36.11 -10.59 -5.76
C ASN A 985 35.29 -10.10 -4.55
N ALA A 986 33.95 -10.12 -4.60
CA ALA A 986 33.12 -9.74 -3.45
C ALA A 986 33.43 -10.55 -2.18
N ASN A 987 33.31 -9.92 -1.01
CA ASN A 987 33.32 -10.60 0.28
C ASN A 987 31.87 -10.74 0.80
N LEU A 988 31.51 -11.92 1.28
CA LEU A 988 30.18 -12.23 1.80
C LEU A 988 30.27 -12.63 3.28
N ASN A 989 29.65 -11.85 4.15
CA ASN A 989 29.58 -12.11 5.60
C ASN A 989 28.51 -13.17 5.97
N LYS A 990 27.91 -13.80 4.95
CA LYS A 990 26.84 -14.81 5.05
C LYS A 990 27.25 -16.03 4.23
N THR A 991 26.92 -17.23 4.71
CA THR A 991 27.23 -18.53 4.08
C THR A 991 26.32 -18.86 2.87
N ALA A 992 25.85 -17.85 2.16
CA ALA A 992 24.94 -17.95 1.03
C ALA A 992 25.16 -16.81 0.03
N ALA A 993 24.91 -17.07 -1.26
CA ALA A 993 25.11 -16.12 -2.36
C ALA A 993 23.96 -16.23 -3.38
N LYS A 994 23.24 -15.14 -3.66
CA LYS A 994 22.34 -15.07 -4.83
C LYS A 994 23.21 -14.75 -6.05
N LEU A 995 23.45 -15.75 -6.90
CA LEU A 995 23.99 -15.53 -8.24
C LEU A 995 22.93 -14.86 -9.09
N GLN A 996 23.28 -13.85 -9.89
CA GLN A 996 22.38 -13.17 -10.83
C GLN A 996 23.12 -12.87 -12.13
N TRP A 997 22.44 -12.94 -13.26
CA TRP A 997 22.96 -12.64 -14.59
C TRP A 997 21.80 -12.09 -15.46
N ASN A 998 22.03 -11.85 -16.76
CA ASN A 998 21.02 -11.31 -17.65
C ASN A 998 20.20 -12.36 -18.40
N ILE A 999 19.06 -11.92 -18.94
CA ILE A 999 18.40 -12.65 -20.03
C ILE A 999 19.23 -12.46 -21.31
N VAL A 1000 19.57 -13.58 -21.96
CA VAL A 1000 20.20 -13.63 -23.27
C VAL A 1000 19.13 -13.97 -24.32
N PRO A 1001 19.03 -13.24 -25.46
CA PRO A 1001 18.08 -13.56 -26.52
C PRO A 1001 18.17 -15.01 -27.02
N CYS A 1002 17.02 -15.55 -27.44
CA CYS A 1002 16.83 -16.96 -27.81
C CYS A 1002 17.11 -18.02 -26.71
N ALA A 1003 17.44 -17.65 -25.46
CA ALA A 1003 17.77 -18.63 -24.40
C ALA A 1003 16.57 -18.98 -23.52
N THR A 1004 16.12 -20.24 -23.57
CA THR A 1004 15.07 -20.78 -22.69
C THR A 1004 15.59 -21.16 -21.30
N ARG A 1005 16.92 -21.26 -21.12
CA ARG A 1005 17.56 -21.71 -19.87
C ARG A 1005 19.05 -21.40 -19.81
N TYR A 1006 19.65 -21.56 -18.63
CA TYR A 1006 21.04 -21.25 -18.32
C TYR A 1006 21.72 -22.39 -17.57
N GLN A 1007 22.91 -22.80 -17.99
CA GLN A 1007 23.75 -23.71 -17.20
C GLN A 1007 24.65 -22.91 -16.26
N VAL A 1008 24.48 -23.09 -14.96
CA VAL A 1008 25.23 -22.41 -13.89
C VAL A 1008 26.25 -23.36 -13.29
N VAL A 1009 27.53 -22.95 -13.22
CA VAL A 1009 28.62 -23.72 -12.60
C VAL A 1009 29.32 -22.91 -11.50
N VAL A 1010 29.57 -23.54 -10.35
CA VAL A 1010 30.29 -22.98 -9.20
C VAL A 1010 31.32 -23.99 -8.70
N ARG A 1011 32.55 -23.55 -8.43
CA ARG A 1011 33.66 -24.37 -7.94
C ARG A 1011 34.39 -23.72 -6.76
N GLN A 1012 34.77 -24.52 -5.77
CA GLN A 1012 35.46 -24.05 -4.57
C GLN A 1012 36.99 -23.97 -4.77
N ASP A 1013 37.60 -22.96 -4.18
CA ASP A 1013 39.01 -22.59 -4.05
C ASP A 1013 39.81 -22.37 -5.34
N SER A 1014 39.40 -22.95 -6.48
CA SER A 1014 39.92 -22.60 -7.81
C SER A 1014 38.90 -22.86 -8.92
N LYS A 1015 39.15 -22.31 -10.12
CA LYS A 1015 38.40 -22.60 -11.36
C LYS A 1015 38.42 -24.09 -11.77
N LYS A 1016 39.25 -24.92 -11.12
CA LYS A 1016 39.33 -26.40 -11.32
C LYS A 1016 38.97 -27.21 -10.07
N GLY A 1017 38.63 -26.56 -8.95
CA GLY A 1017 38.38 -27.22 -7.67
C GLY A 1017 37.02 -27.94 -7.61
N ALA A 1018 36.64 -28.36 -6.40
CA ALA A 1018 35.42 -29.12 -6.13
C ALA A 1018 34.18 -28.39 -6.67
N GLU A 1019 33.31 -29.12 -7.39
CA GLU A 1019 32.10 -28.57 -7.98
C GLU A 1019 30.96 -28.53 -6.96
N ILE A 1020 30.43 -27.33 -6.75
CA ILE A 1020 29.43 -27.02 -5.71
C ILE A 1020 28.04 -26.80 -6.34
N VAL A 1021 28.03 -26.32 -7.58
CA VAL A 1021 26.83 -26.20 -8.41
C VAL A 1021 27.23 -26.54 -9.85
N ASN A 1022 26.41 -27.35 -10.52
CA ASN A 1022 26.43 -27.54 -11.97
C ASN A 1022 25.03 -27.98 -12.40
N LYS A 1023 24.16 -27.02 -12.72
CA LYS A 1023 22.75 -27.29 -13.06
C LYS A 1023 22.21 -26.34 -14.11
N MET A 1024 21.09 -26.72 -14.72
CA MET A 1024 20.26 -25.84 -15.53
C MET A 1024 19.28 -25.06 -14.64
N VAL A 1025 18.92 -23.84 -15.04
CA VAL A 1025 17.85 -23.01 -14.46
C VAL A 1025 17.22 -22.16 -15.56
N THR A 1026 15.94 -21.77 -15.44
CA THR A 1026 15.23 -20.94 -16.43
C THR A 1026 15.41 -19.45 -16.16
N GLY A 1027 15.13 -19.01 -14.93
CA GLY A 1027 15.23 -17.60 -14.53
C GLY A 1027 16.66 -17.05 -14.41
N GLN A 1028 16.76 -15.72 -14.36
CA GLN A 1028 18.01 -14.94 -14.35
C GLN A 1028 18.81 -14.95 -13.02
N SER A 1029 18.57 -15.93 -12.14
CA SER A 1029 19.27 -16.05 -10.85
C SER A 1029 19.37 -17.47 -10.30
N ASN A 1030 20.31 -17.70 -9.36
CA ASN A 1030 20.45 -18.95 -8.61
C ASN A 1030 21.00 -18.69 -7.18
N LYS A 1031 20.19 -18.97 -6.16
CA LYS A 1031 20.57 -18.83 -4.75
C LYS A 1031 21.36 -20.06 -4.27
N ILE A 1032 22.63 -19.89 -3.93
CA ILE A 1032 23.46 -20.94 -3.30
C ILE A 1032 23.43 -20.74 -1.78
N LYS A 1033 23.19 -21.80 -1.02
CA LYS A 1033 23.26 -21.83 0.46
C LYS A 1033 24.40 -22.77 0.90
N ASN A 1034 24.73 -22.79 2.20
CA ASN A 1034 25.73 -23.69 2.83
C ASN A 1034 27.18 -23.55 2.33
N LEU A 1035 27.61 -22.35 1.95
CA LEU A 1035 28.99 -22.06 1.56
C LEU A 1035 29.92 -21.94 2.78
N LEU A 1036 31.11 -22.52 2.71
CA LEU A 1036 32.06 -22.57 3.83
C LEU A 1036 32.77 -21.23 4.03
N ARG A 1037 32.91 -20.82 5.30
CA ARG A 1037 33.68 -19.63 5.70
C ARG A 1037 35.17 -19.74 5.34
N ASN A 1038 35.82 -18.59 5.14
CA ASN A 1038 37.19 -18.43 4.66
C ASN A 1038 37.50 -18.92 3.23
N HIS A 1039 36.66 -19.75 2.62
CA HIS A 1039 36.84 -20.26 1.25
C HIS A 1039 36.48 -19.25 0.17
N ARG A 1040 37.04 -19.46 -1.04
CA ARG A 1040 36.77 -18.67 -2.24
C ARG A 1040 35.98 -19.51 -3.24
N TYR A 1041 34.93 -18.97 -3.83
CA TYR A 1041 34.08 -19.66 -4.80
C TYR A 1041 34.18 -18.97 -6.17
N TYR A 1042 34.51 -19.74 -7.19
CA TYR A 1042 34.55 -19.31 -8.60
C TYR A 1042 33.26 -19.73 -9.28
N TRP A 1043 32.67 -18.89 -10.12
CA TRP A 1043 31.42 -19.21 -10.79
C TRP A 1043 31.31 -18.63 -12.20
N ARG A 1044 30.46 -19.25 -13.02
CA ARG A 1044 30.13 -18.82 -14.39
C ARG A 1044 28.78 -19.40 -14.84
N VAL A 1045 28.23 -18.84 -15.91
CA VAL A 1045 26.95 -19.26 -16.50
C VAL A 1045 27.11 -19.36 -18.03
N ARG A 1046 26.30 -20.17 -18.72
CA ARG A 1046 26.08 -20.07 -20.17
C ARG A 1046 24.60 -20.10 -20.51
N ALA A 1047 24.21 -19.37 -21.54
CA ALA A 1047 22.87 -19.41 -22.11
C ALA A 1047 22.67 -20.69 -22.91
N CYS A 1048 21.44 -21.20 -22.96
CA CYS A 1048 21.04 -22.40 -23.67
C CYS A 1048 19.61 -22.30 -24.17
N ASN A 1049 19.31 -22.98 -25.26
CA ASN A 1049 17.94 -23.27 -25.68
C ASN A 1049 17.74 -24.78 -25.86
N ASP A 1050 16.67 -25.15 -26.56
CA ASP A 1050 16.28 -26.55 -26.76
C ASP A 1050 17.07 -27.26 -27.86
N ALA A 1051 17.73 -26.49 -28.74
CA ALA A 1051 18.68 -27.03 -29.71
C ALA A 1051 20.11 -27.15 -29.15
N GLN A 1052 20.64 -26.11 -28.49
CA GLN A 1052 22.03 -26.11 -28.01
C GLN A 1052 22.36 -24.97 -27.01
N CYS A 1053 23.56 -25.04 -26.42
CA CYS A 1053 24.09 -24.06 -25.46
C CYS A 1053 25.17 -23.16 -26.07
N GLY A 1054 25.06 -21.87 -25.79
CA GLY A 1054 26.01 -20.81 -26.13
C GLY A 1054 27.33 -20.84 -25.35
N PRO A 1055 28.15 -19.79 -25.52
CA PRO A 1055 29.45 -19.67 -24.86
C PRO A 1055 29.32 -19.46 -23.34
N TRP A 1056 30.36 -19.87 -22.63
CA TRP A 1056 30.49 -19.64 -21.19
C TRP A 1056 30.91 -18.22 -20.87
N ALA A 1057 30.20 -17.60 -19.93
CA ALA A 1057 30.63 -16.38 -19.27
C ALA A 1057 32.00 -16.56 -18.60
N ASN A 1058 32.73 -15.45 -18.48
CA ASN A 1058 34.00 -15.41 -17.78
C ASN A 1058 33.83 -15.77 -16.30
N TRP A 1059 34.76 -16.56 -15.77
CA TRP A 1059 34.77 -16.98 -14.37
C TRP A 1059 34.91 -15.77 -13.43
N ARG A 1060 33.81 -15.37 -12.79
CA ARG A 1060 33.83 -14.51 -11.60
C ARG A 1060 34.21 -15.32 -10.36
N ASN A 1061 34.50 -14.64 -9.26
CA ASN A 1061 34.72 -15.27 -7.96
C ASN A 1061 34.25 -14.38 -6.80
N PHE A 1062 34.07 -14.96 -5.62
CA PHE A 1062 33.79 -14.25 -4.36
C PHE A 1062 34.36 -15.06 -3.18
N ARG A 1063 34.50 -14.43 -2.00
CA ARG A 1063 34.96 -15.08 -0.77
C ARG A 1063 33.87 -15.02 0.30
N VAL A 1064 33.69 -16.10 1.06
CA VAL A 1064 32.84 -16.11 2.26
C VAL A 1064 33.71 -15.88 3.49
N GLN A 1065 33.26 -15.04 4.43
CA GLN A 1065 33.97 -14.71 5.67
C GLN A 1065 33.30 -15.36 6.89
#